data_AF-C7EMM2-F1
#
_entry.id   AF-C7EMM2-F1
#
_cell.length_a   1.000
_cell.length_b   1.000
_cell.length_c   1.000
_cell.angle_alpha   90.00
_cell.angle_beta   90.00
_cell.angle_gamma   90.00
#
_symmetry.space_group_name_H-M   'P 1'
#
loop_
_entity.id
_entity.type
_entity.pdbx_description
1 polymer ?
#
loop_
_entity_poly.entity_id
_entity_poly.type
_entity_poly.pdbx_seq_one_letter_code
_entity_poly.pdbx_strand_id
1 'polypeptide(L)'
;IAETEAFINEELINNLIENKVESISYWHVGPESKLIANTLMNDTTLTEDEAVVEVFKKLRPGDQVTVDSARSLIRQMFFNPQRYDLEPVGRYKMNKRLKLDVPEEQISLTKEDVLGTIRYVIDLNNGDQNVHTDDIDNLSNRRIRGVGELLLMQIKTGLAKMNKMVREEMTTQDIETVTPQSLLNTRPLNALIQDFFGSGQLSQFMDQSNPLAELTHKRRISALGPGGLSRERAGFEVRDVHDSHYGRICPIETPEEPNIGLIGSLATYAKINKYGFIETPYVKVENGVAIVDDVHYLAADEEDGLFIAQADTKLDKNNKLQGLVVCRYGHEIVEIEPERVNYMDVSPKQVVSVSAGLIPFLEHDDANRALMGSNMQRQAVPLLRSEAPFIGTGLERKVAVDSGAVVTTKVSGKVTYVDGKKIIIEDADKKEHTYRLLNYERSNQSMCLHQTPLVDLGDKVKAGDIIADGPATRLGDLALGRNILMGFMPWEGYNYEDAILISDRLRKDDVFTSIHIEEYEIDARTTKLGDEEITREIPNVSESALRNLDENGIIMIGSEVGPGDILVGKTAPKGETEPPAEEKLLRAIFGEKARDVRDTSLTMPHGSKGVVVDVLELSRENGDELKAGVNKSIRVLVAEKRKITVGDKMSGRHGNKGVVSRVLPAEDMPFLADGTHLDVVLNPLGVPSRMNIGQVLEVHLGMAMRTLNGGTYISTPVFDGATEEQIKDYLEKQGFPRTGKVTLYDGRTGEKFDNEVTVGIMYMLKLHHLVEDKMHARAIGPYSLVTQQPLGGKAQFGGQRLGEM
;
A
#
# COMPACT_ATOMS: atom_id res chain seq x y z
N ILE A 1 71.14 -12.14 -6.47
CA ILE A 1 71.50 -13.58 -6.59
C ILE A 1 70.35 -14.35 -7.25
N ALA A 2 69.10 -13.99 -6.95
CA ALA A 2 67.94 -14.14 -7.85
C ALA A 2 67.05 -12.90 -7.76
N GLU A 3 66.04 -12.81 -8.63
CA GLU A 3 64.90 -11.91 -8.42
C GLU A 3 64.20 -12.25 -7.10
N THR A 4 63.59 -11.26 -6.45
CA THR A 4 62.97 -11.35 -5.10
C THR A 4 61.84 -12.38 -4.99
N GLU A 5 61.43 -13.02 -6.09
CA GLU A 5 60.29 -13.94 -6.20
C GLU A 5 60.62 -15.25 -6.94
N ALA A 6 61.91 -15.56 -7.14
CA ALA A 6 62.30 -16.77 -7.85
C ALA A 6 61.91 -18.05 -7.09
N PHE A 7 61.31 -19.01 -7.80
CA PHE A 7 61.00 -20.32 -7.24
C PHE A 7 62.29 -21.00 -6.77
N ILE A 8 62.30 -21.50 -5.53
CA ILE A 8 63.47 -22.16 -4.97
C ILE A 8 63.65 -23.51 -5.68
N ASN A 9 64.48 -23.52 -6.72
CA ASN A 9 64.90 -24.71 -7.44
C ASN A 9 66.34 -25.10 -7.05
N GLU A 10 66.78 -26.31 -7.42
CA GLU A 10 68.13 -26.81 -7.09
C GLU A 10 69.24 -25.88 -7.61
N GLU A 11 69.02 -25.24 -8.76
CA GLU A 11 69.96 -24.29 -9.38
C GLU A 11 70.14 -23.02 -8.54
N LEU A 12 69.05 -22.46 -8.02
CA LEU A 12 69.07 -21.30 -7.14
C LEU A 12 69.73 -21.62 -5.80
N ILE A 13 69.47 -22.81 -5.24
CA ILE A 13 70.11 -23.26 -4.01
C ILE A 13 71.63 -23.36 -4.19
N ASN A 14 72.09 -23.96 -5.30
CA ASN A 14 73.53 -24.06 -5.59
C ASN A 14 74.19 -22.68 -5.74
N ASN A 15 73.53 -21.75 -6.43
CA ASN A 15 74.01 -20.37 -6.57
C ASN A 15 74.08 -19.63 -5.21
N LEU A 16 73.13 -19.86 -4.30
CA LEU A 16 73.14 -19.28 -2.96
C LEU A 16 74.28 -19.84 -2.09
N ILE A 17 74.60 -21.13 -2.24
CA ILE A 17 75.71 -21.80 -1.55
C ILE A 17 77.06 -21.28 -2.05
N GLU A 18 77.24 -21.14 -3.37
CA GLU A 18 78.48 -20.60 -3.95
C GLU A 18 78.76 -19.16 -3.49
N ASN A 19 77.72 -18.35 -3.32
CA ASN A 19 77.81 -16.98 -2.82
C ASN A 19 77.85 -16.86 -1.29
N LYS A 20 77.93 -17.99 -0.57
CA LYS A 20 78.01 -18.06 0.90
C LYS A 20 76.89 -17.32 1.63
N VAL A 21 75.66 -17.42 1.14
CA VAL A 21 74.49 -16.84 1.82
C VAL A 21 74.17 -17.68 3.06
N GLU A 22 74.36 -17.12 4.25
CA GLU A 22 74.23 -17.85 5.53
C GLU A 22 72.78 -18.13 5.95
N SER A 23 71.81 -17.31 5.52
CA SER A 23 70.40 -17.51 5.82
C SER A 23 69.49 -16.98 4.71
N ILE A 24 68.36 -17.66 4.50
CA ILE A 24 67.30 -17.24 3.59
C ILE A 24 65.97 -17.22 4.33
N SER A 25 65.13 -16.23 4.04
CA SER A 25 63.72 -16.24 4.40
C SER A 25 62.94 -16.80 3.21
N TYR A 26 62.17 -17.85 3.43
CA TYR A 26 61.32 -18.44 2.40
C TYR A 26 59.87 -18.49 2.89
N TRP A 27 58.94 -18.39 1.95
CA TRP A 27 57.52 -18.56 2.24
C TRP A 27 57.09 -19.97 1.86
N HIS A 28 56.76 -20.79 2.86
CA HIS A 28 56.17 -22.11 2.61
C HIS A 28 54.68 -21.95 2.23
N VAL A 29 54.37 -22.15 0.95
CA VAL A 29 53.00 -22.05 0.44
C VAL A 29 52.22 -23.34 0.76
N GLY A 30 51.49 -23.33 1.87
CA GLY A 30 50.52 -24.36 2.21
C GLY A 30 49.19 -24.22 1.43
N PRO A 31 48.23 -25.16 1.59
CA PRO A 31 46.92 -25.11 0.95
C PRO A 31 46.19 -23.79 1.18
N GLU A 32 46.26 -23.24 2.40
CA GLU A 32 45.60 -21.99 2.81
C GLU A 32 46.16 -20.74 2.12
N SER A 33 47.44 -20.77 1.74
CA SER A 33 48.18 -19.65 1.12
C SER A 33 48.23 -19.73 -0.40
N LYS A 34 47.71 -20.81 -0.98
CA LYS A 34 47.80 -21.12 -2.42
C LYS A 34 47.15 -20.05 -3.29
N LEU A 35 46.02 -19.48 -2.85
CA LEU A 35 45.30 -18.45 -3.61
C LEU A 35 46.17 -17.20 -3.80
N ILE A 36 46.73 -16.67 -2.70
CA ILE A 36 47.61 -15.49 -2.74
C ILE A 36 48.87 -15.78 -3.57
N ALA A 37 49.50 -16.93 -3.37
CA ALA A 37 50.71 -17.30 -4.11
C ALA A 37 50.45 -17.35 -5.63
N ASN A 38 49.34 -17.95 -6.06
CA ASN A 38 48.94 -17.97 -7.46
C ASN A 38 48.61 -16.57 -7.99
N THR A 39 47.99 -15.70 -7.19
CA THR A 39 47.72 -14.31 -7.59
C THR A 39 49.02 -13.53 -7.79
N LEU A 40 49.98 -13.63 -6.87
CA LEU A 40 51.28 -12.97 -6.99
C LEU A 40 52.07 -13.44 -8.22
N MET A 41 52.05 -14.75 -8.51
CA MET A 41 52.70 -15.29 -9.72
C MET A 41 52.11 -14.75 -11.04
N ASN A 42 50.83 -14.38 -11.05
CA ASN A 42 50.16 -13.82 -12.22
C ASN A 42 50.14 -12.28 -12.23
N ASP A 43 50.64 -11.63 -11.17
CA ASP A 43 50.72 -10.18 -11.11
C ASP A 43 51.93 -9.71 -11.91
N THR A 44 51.67 -8.89 -12.93
CA THR A 44 52.71 -8.33 -13.78
C THR A 44 53.28 -7.03 -13.24
N THR A 45 52.74 -6.51 -12.13
CA THR A 45 53.14 -5.22 -11.55
C THR A 45 54.11 -5.43 -10.39
N LEU A 46 55.24 -4.71 -10.42
CA LEU A 46 56.31 -4.86 -9.41
C LEU A 46 56.39 -3.67 -8.46
N THR A 47 55.81 -2.53 -8.86
CA THR A 47 55.81 -1.29 -8.08
C THR A 47 54.41 -0.75 -7.85
N GLU A 48 54.22 0.03 -6.78
CA GLU A 48 52.94 0.69 -6.50
C GLU A 48 52.49 1.59 -7.67
N ASP A 49 53.43 2.26 -8.33
CA ASP A 49 53.15 3.17 -9.46
C ASP A 49 52.60 2.39 -10.67
N GLU A 50 53.19 1.23 -10.98
CA GLU A 50 52.72 0.33 -12.04
C GLU A 50 51.33 -0.24 -11.71
N ALA A 51 51.12 -0.68 -10.46
CA ALA A 51 49.84 -1.20 -10.00
C ALA A 51 48.71 -0.16 -10.12
N VAL A 52 48.98 1.08 -9.73
CA VAL A 52 48.01 2.18 -9.83
C VAL A 52 47.68 2.52 -11.30
N VAL A 53 48.68 2.51 -12.17
CA VAL A 53 48.50 2.71 -13.62
C VAL A 53 47.67 1.57 -14.23
N GLU A 54 47.90 0.33 -13.82
CA GLU A 54 47.17 -0.83 -14.31
C GLU A 54 45.69 -0.82 -13.87
N VAL A 55 45.41 -0.45 -12.62
CA VAL A 55 44.03 -0.24 -12.13
C VAL A 55 43.35 0.86 -12.95
N PHE A 56 44.04 1.97 -13.25
CA PHE A 56 43.48 3.03 -14.08
C PHE A 56 43.16 2.55 -15.50
N LYS A 57 44.06 1.82 -16.16
CA LYS A 57 43.84 1.27 -17.51
C LYS A 57 42.62 0.36 -17.57
N LYS A 58 42.35 -0.41 -16.52
CA LYS A 58 41.15 -1.25 -16.42
C LYS A 58 39.86 -0.44 -16.25
N LEU A 59 39.91 0.65 -15.49
CA LEU A 59 38.76 1.54 -15.29
C LEU A 59 38.47 2.40 -16.52
N ARG A 60 39.51 2.84 -17.23
CA ARG A 60 39.44 3.73 -18.40
C ARG A 60 40.35 3.21 -19.52
N PRO A 61 39.90 2.20 -20.28
CA PRO A 61 40.70 1.64 -21.35
C PRO A 61 40.91 2.67 -22.46
N GLY A 62 42.17 2.93 -22.82
CA GLY A 62 42.57 3.79 -23.93
C GLY A 62 43.04 5.20 -23.55
N ASP A 63 42.83 5.64 -22.31
CA ASP A 63 43.31 6.95 -21.85
C ASP A 63 44.81 6.90 -21.48
N GLN A 64 45.61 7.84 -21.99
CA GLN A 64 46.99 8.02 -21.52
C GLN A 64 46.98 8.69 -20.15
N VAL A 65 47.72 8.14 -19.18
CA VAL A 65 47.67 8.58 -17.79
C VAL A 65 49.05 8.75 -17.19
N THR A 66 49.21 9.80 -16.37
CA THR A 66 50.36 9.97 -15.48
C THR A 66 50.11 9.27 -14.15
N VAL A 67 51.18 8.80 -13.49
CA VAL A 67 51.07 8.13 -12.17
C VAL A 67 50.27 8.96 -11.16
N ASP A 68 50.51 10.27 -11.11
CA ASP A 68 49.80 11.18 -10.20
C ASP A 68 48.29 11.27 -10.48
N SER A 69 47.92 11.29 -11.76
CA SER A 69 46.50 11.33 -12.16
C SER A 69 45.79 10.03 -11.80
N ALA A 70 46.45 8.89 -12.00
CA ALA A 70 45.94 7.58 -11.63
C ALA A 70 45.78 7.43 -10.10
N ARG A 71 46.78 7.85 -9.32
CA ARG A 71 46.71 7.89 -7.84
C ARG A 71 45.57 8.78 -7.35
N SER A 72 45.44 9.97 -7.94
CA SER A 72 44.38 10.92 -7.59
C SER A 72 42.99 10.33 -7.85
N LEU A 73 42.79 9.64 -8.98
CA LEU A 73 41.52 8.99 -9.29
C LEU A 73 41.12 7.96 -8.23
N ILE A 74 42.02 7.03 -7.89
CA ILE A 74 41.74 5.97 -6.91
C ILE A 74 41.43 6.59 -5.53
N ARG A 75 42.22 7.59 -5.10
CA ARG A 75 41.95 8.33 -3.86
C ARG A 75 40.58 8.99 -3.87
N GLN A 76 40.19 9.60 -4.98
CA GLN A 76 38.88 10.22 -5.12
C GLN A 76 37.73 9.22 -5.19
N MET A 77 37.95 7.99 -5.64
CA MET A 77 36.90 6.98 -5.79
C MET A 77 36.50 6.32 -4.48
N PHE A 78 37.46 6.01 -3.59
CA PHE A 78 37.18 5.19 -2.39
C PHE A 78 37.47 5.89 -1.06
N PHE A 79 38.33 6.92 -1.08
CA PHE A 79 38.84 7.56 0.14
C PHE A 79 38.36 9.02 0.29
N ASN A 80 37.59 9.55 -0.67
CA ASN A 80 37.02 10.88 -0.61
C ASN A 80 35.56 10.83 -0.12
N PRO A 81 35.24 11.38 1.06
CA PRO A 81 33.88 11.38 1.61
C PRO A 81 32.82 12.06 0.75
N GLN A 82 33.22 12.93 -0.21
CA GLN A 82 32.28 13.60 -1.11
C GLN A 82 31.80 12.70 -2.26
N ARG A 83 32.54 11.61 -2.55
CA ARG A 83 32.25 10.70 -3.67
C ARG A 83 31.91 9.28 -3.22
N TYR A 84 32.37 8.89 -2.03
CA TYR A 84 32.14 7.58 -1.46
C TYR A 84 31.69 7.72 0.00
N ASP A 85 30.56 7.10 0.33
CA ASP A 85 29.92 7.19 1.64
C ASP A 85 29.26 5.83 1.93
N LEU A 86 29.81 5.08 2.90
CA LEU A 86 29.20 3.84 3.38
C LEU A 86 27.93 4.09 4.19
N GLU A 87 27.74 5.33 4.65
CA GLU A 87 26.83 5.71 5.73
C GLU A 87 27.15 4.97 7.05
N PRO A 88 26.62 5.43 8.20
CA PRO A 88 26.84 4.74 9.48
C PRO A 88 26.42 3.26 9.44
N VAL A 89 25.39 2.93 8.66
CA VAL A 89 24.90 1.55 8.50
C VAL A 89 25.88 0.64 7.75
N GLY A 90 26.54 1.11 6.69
CA GLY A 90 27.53 0.31 5.98
C GLY A 90 28.76 0.04 6.84
N ARG A 91 29.20 1.05 7.61
CA ARG A 91 30.28 0.89 8.60
C ARG A 91 29.90 -0.10 9.70
N TYR A 92 28.71 0.02 10.29
CA TYR A 92 28.18 -0.91 11.28
C TYR A 92 28.21 -2.36 10.78
N LYS A 93 27.68 -2.61 9.57
CA LYS A 93 27.65 -3.96 8.98
C LYS A 93 29.05 -4.50 8.70
N MET A 94 29.93 -3.68 8.14
CA MET A 94 31.29 -4.10 7.82
C MET A 94 32.10 -4.43 9.08
N ASN A 95 31.96 -3.62 10.13
CA ASN A 95 32.57 -3.88 11.43
C ASN A 95 32.07 -5.19 12.04
N LYS A 96 30.75 -5.42 12.04
CA LYS A 96 30.15 -6.65 12.58
C LYS A 96 30.63 -7.89 11.80
N ARG A 97 30.72 -7.80 10.47
CA ARG A 97 31.16 -8.91 9.60
C ARG A 97 32.64 -9.22 9.73
N LEU A 98 33.48 -8.19 9.67
CA LEU A 98 34.94 -8.33 9.70
C LEU A 98 35.54 -8.34 11.12
N LYS A 99 34.68 -8.21 12.15
CA LYS A 99 35.07 -8.10 13.57
C LYS A 99 36.07 -6.95 13.80
N LEU A 100 35.81 -5.81 13.17
CA LEU A 100 36.61 -4.58 13.28
C LEU A 100 35.98 -3.61 14.28
N ASP A 101 36.82 -2.85 14.99
CA ASP A 101 36.40 -1.81 15.95
C ASP A 101 36.76 -0.41 15.42
N VAL A 102 36.12 -0.04 14.31
CA VAL A 102 36.30 1.28 13.66
C VAL A 102 35.11 2.18 14.01
N PRO A 103 35.30 3.45 14.39
CA PRO A 103 34.20 4.34 14.73
C PRO A 103 33.14 4.47 13.63
N GLU A 104 31.85 4.61 14.02
CA GLU A 104 30.73 4.73 13.07
C GLU A 104 30.82 5.99 12.18
N GLU A 105 31.52 7.03 12.64
CA GLU A 105 31.73 8.27 11.89
C GLU A 105 32.68 8.09 10.70
N GLN A 106 33.46 7.00 10.67
CA GLN A 106 34.37 6.70 9.57
C GLN A 106 33.62 6.07 8.39
N ILE A 107 32.99 6.92 7.59
CA ILE A 107 32.14 6.52 6.45
C ILE A 107 32.91 6.16 5.17
N SER A 108 34.21 6.48 5.08
CA SER A 108 35.07 6.07 3.95
C SER A 108 35.69 4.71 4.20
N LEU A 109 36.11 4.02 3.12
CA LEU A 109 36.89 2.79 3.24
C LEU A 109 38.27 3.05 3.86
N THR A 110 38.71 2.14 4.71
CA THR A 110 40.04 2.08 5.30
C THR A 110 40.84 0.94 4.68
N LYS A 111 42.16 0.94 4.89
CA LYS A 111 43.01 -0.17 4.43
C LYS A 111 42.68 -1.48 5.14
N GLU A 112 42.31 -1.39 6.41
CA GLU A 112 41.93 -2.54 7.24
C GLU A 112 40.67 -3.22 6.70
N ASP A 113 39.70 -2.45 6.21
CA ASP A 113 38.49 -2.97 5.58
C ASP A 113 38.80 -3.84 4.35
N VAL A 114 39.71 -3.35 3.50
CA VAL A 114 40.11 -4.06 2.27
C VAL A 114 40.87 -5.33 2.61
N LEU A 115 41.83 -5.26 3.54
CA LEU A 115 42.60 -6.43 3.97
C LEU A 115 41.73 -7.46 4.69
N GLY A 116 40.81 -7.02 5.55
CA GLY A 116 39.83 -7.87 6.22
C GLY A 116 38.92 -8.58 5.23
N THR A 117 38.44 -7.87 4.21
CA THR A 117 37.62 -8.45 3.13
C THR A 117 38.39 -9.51 2.35
N ILE A 118 39.65 -9.23 1.97
CA ILE A 118 40.49 -10.22 1.24
C ILE A 118 40.70 -11.46 2.09
N ARG A 119 41.01 -11.31 3.39
CA ARG A 119 41.16 -12.45 4.32
C ARG A 119 39.86 -13.26 4.40
N TYR A 120 38.73 -12.60 4.62
CA TYR A 120 37.43 -13.26 4.70
C TYR A 120 37.11 -14.11 3.44
N VAL A 121 37.42 -13.58 2.25
CA VAL A 121 37.23 -14.31 0.98
C VAL A 121 38.18 -15.52 0.86
N ILE A 122 39.42 -15.39 1.32
CA ILE A 122 40.37 -16.50 1.36
C ILE A 122 39.88 -17.60 2.31
N ASP A 123 39.46 -17.21 3.51
CA ASP A 123 38.93 -18.14 4.52
C ASP A 123 37.69 -18.87 4.00
N LEU A 124 36.82 -18.16 3.26
CA LEU A 124 35.63 -18.74 2.62
C LEU A 124 36.01 -19.79 1.57
N ASN A 125 37.01 -19.50 0.74
CA ASN A 125 37.51 -20.44 -0.27
C ASN A 125 38.20 -21.66 0.38
N ASN A 126 38.85 -21.46 1.53
CA ASN A 126 39.48 -22.53 2.29
C ASN A 126 38.48 -23.40 3.07
N GLY A 127 37.22 -22.95 3.19
CA GLY A 127 36.16 -23.68 3.88
C GLY A 127 36.26 -23.62 5.40
N ASP A 128 36.79 -22.52 5.96
CA ASP A 128 36.81 -22.32 7.41
C ASP A 128 35.35 -22.28 7.95
N GLN A 129 35.11 -23.00 9.05
CA GLN A 129 33.78 -23.10 9.67
C GLN A 129 33.30 -21.77 10.28
N ASN A 130 34.22 -20.83 10.53
CA ASN A 130 33.88 -19.53 11.11
C ASN A 130 33.34 -18.52 10.07
N VAL A 131 33.40 -18.85 8.78
CA VAL A 131 32.93 -18.00 7.68
C VAL A 131 31.88 -18.74 6.85
N HIS A 132 30.95 -17.98 6.30
CA HIS A 132 29.85 -18.51 5.49
C HIS A 132 29.47 -17.53 4.40
N THR A 133 28.81 -18.04 3.36
CA THR A 133 28.20 -17.23 2.29
C THR A 133 27.00 -16.46 2.84
N ASP A 134 26.79 -15.25 2.33
CA ASP A 134 25.62 -14.45 2.70
C ASP A 134 24.38 -14.85 1.89
N ASP A 135 23.24 -14.87 2.57
CA ASP A 135 21.93 -14.96 1.93
C ASP A 135 21.43 -13.55 1.60
N ILE A 136 21.19 -13.27 0.31
CA ILE A 136 20.77 -11.96 -0.18
C ILE A 136 19.33 -11.60 0.20
N ASP A 137 18.52 -12.60 0.53
CA ASP A 137 17.09 -12.49 0.81
C ASP A 137 16.82 -12.30 2.31
N ASN A 138 17.75 -12.70 3.17
CA ASN A 138 17.67 -12.47 4.60
C ASN A 138 17.52 -10.97 4.92
N LEU A 139 16.55 -10.63 5.79
CA LEU A 139 16.29 -9.25 6.21
C LEU A 139 17.45 -8.62 7.00
N SER A 140 18.43 -9.40 7.45
CA SER A 140 19.68 -8.85 7.95
C SER A 140 20.45 -8.10 6.86
N ASN A 141 20.29 -8.48 5.58
CA ASN A 141 21.00 -7.88 4.45
C ASN A 141 20.14 -6.88 3.66
N ARG A 142 18.88 -6.70 4.06
CA ARG A 142 17.93 -5.78 3.43
C ARG A 142 17.46 -4.73 4.42
N ARG A 143 17.61 -3.45 4.06
CA ARG A 143 17.14 -2.33 4.89
C ARG A 143 16.02 -1.57 4.20
N ILE A 144 15.12 -1.02 5.01
CA ILE A 144 14.09 -0.09 4.58
C ILE A 144 14.66 1.32 4.57
N ARG A 145 14.46 2.04 3.47
CA ARG A 145 14.73 3.48 3.38
C ARG A 145 13.43 4.25 3.59
N GLY A 146 13.44 5.14 4.59
CA GLY A 146 12.31 6.03 4.83
C GLY A 146 12.26 7.20 3.84
N VAL A 147 11.12 7.88 3.78
CA VAL A 147 10.95 9.07 2.92
C VAL A 147 11.98 10.16 3.23
N GLY A 148 12.30 10.37 4.51
CA GLY A 148 13.28 11.37 4.94
C GLY A 148 14.69 11.09 4.41
N GLU A 149 15.10 9.83 4.36
CA GLU A 149 16.40 9.41 3.84
C GLU A 149 16.48 9.59 2.32
N LEU A 150 15.44 9.13 1.60
CA LEU A 150 15.37 9.30 0.14
C LEU A 150 15.35 10.77 -0.26
N LEU A 151 14.62 11.61 0.48
CA LEU A 151 14.61 13.06 0.27
C LEU A 151 15.97 13.68 0.58
N LEU A 152 16.64 13.25 1.65
CA LEU A 152 17.98 13.71 2.00
C LEU A 152 18.98 13.42 0.88
N MET A 153 18.90 12.27 0.22
CA MET A 153 19.76 11.96 -0.94
C MET A 153 19.55 12.94 -2.10
N GLN A 154 18.29 13.30 -2.39
CA GLN A 154 17.98 14.29 -3.43
C GLN A 154 18.46 15.68 -3.05
N ILE A 155 18.28 16.08 -1.79
CA ILE A 155 18.76 17.36 -1.26
C ILE A 155 20.30 17.41 -1.30
N LYS A 156 21.00 16.36 -0.86
CA LYS A 156 22.48 16.27 -0.95
C LYS A 156 22.96 16.47 -2.38
N THR A 157 22.30 15.83 -3.34
CA THR A 157 22.60 15.96 -4.77
C THR A 157 22.34 17.38 -5.27
N GLY A 158 21.22 17.99 -4.87
CA GLY A 158 20.88 19.38 -5.18
C GLY A 158 21.90 20.38 -4.62
N LEU A 159 22.29 20.20 -3.37
CA LEU A 159 23.31 21.03 -2.70
C LEU A 159 24.69 20.87 -3.32
N ALA A 160 25.07 19.66 -3.74
CA ALA A 160 26.33 19.45 -4.46
C ALA A 160 26.37 20.21 -5.80
N LYS A 161 25.25 20.21 -6.55
CA LYS A 161 25.11 21.01 -7.77
C LYS A 161 25.16 22.52 -7.48
N MET A 162 24.46 22.97 -6.45
CA MET A 162 24.50 24.38 -6.01
C MET A 162 25.91 24.82 -5.60
N ASN A 163 26.64 24.00 -4.85
CA ASN A 163 28.02 24.28 -4.45
C ASN A 163 28.93 24.44 -5.68
N LYS A 164 28.78 23.59 -6.70
CA LYS A 164 29.52 23.74 -7.95
C LYS A 164 29.20 25.06 -8.66
N MET A 165 27.91 25.39 -8.81
CA MET A 165 27.48 26.65 -9.43
C MET A 165 28.00 27.88 -8.67
N VAL A 166 27.89 27.88 -7.34
CA VAL A 166 28.40 28.98 -6.50
C VAL A 166 29.90 29.15 -6.70
N ARG A 167 30.69 28.07 -6.75
CA ARG A 167 32.14 28.14 -7.00
C ARG A 167 32.47 28.72 -8.39
N GLU A 168 31.71 28.34 -9.42
CA GLU A 168 31.88 28.85 -10.79
C GLU A 168 31.53 30.35 -10.87
N GLU A 169 30.42 30.76 -10.26
CA GLU A 169 30.01 32.18 -10.19
C GLU A 169 31.00 33.02 -9.38
N MET A 170 31.49 32.52 -8.25
CA MET A 170 32.52 33.20 -7.44
C MET A 170 33.86 33.39 -8.18
N THR A 171 34.14 32.57 -9.19
CA THR A 171 35.34 32.73 -10.03
C THR A 171 35.14 33.78 -11.11
N THR A 172 33.89 34.04 -11.51
CA THR A 172 33.53 34.87 -12.66
C THR A 172 33.12 36.29 -12.26
N GLN A 173 32.49 36.46 -11.09
CA GLN A 173 31.97 37.74 -10.62
C GLN A 173 33.00 38.53 -9.79
N ASP A 174 32.90 39.86 -9.86
CA ASP A 174 33.84 40.78 -9.22
C ASP A 174 33.54 40.98 -7.73
N ILE A 175 34.56 40.86 -6.87
CA ILE A 175 34.42 40.70 -5.40
C ILE A 175 33.63 41.84 -4.75
N GLU A 176 33.72 43.06 -5.30
CA GLU A 176 33.04 44.24 -4.75
C GLU A 176 31.52 44.28 -5.00
N THR A 177 31.02 43.49 -5.96
CA THR A 177 29.61 43.50 -6.38
C THR A 177 28.83 42.26 -5.93
N VAL A 178 29.51 41.23 -5.45
CA VAL A 178 28.91 39.94 -5.11
C VAL A 178 28.18 40.02 -3.77
N THR A 179 26.90 39.62 -3.76
CA THR A 179 26.15 39.40 -2.53
C THR A 179 25.83 37.91 -2.36
N PRO A 180 25.66 37.40 -1.12
CA PRO A 180 25.28 35.99 -0.93
C PRO A 180 23.98 35.61 -1.65
N GLN A 181 23.05 36.54 -1.80
CA GLN A 181 21.79 36.32 -2.50
C GLN A 181 21.96 36.19 -4.02
N SER A 182 22.92 36.91 -4.63
CA SER A 182 23.18 36.81 -6.07
C SER A 182 23.86 35.49 -6.47
N LEU A 183 24.57 34.85 -5.53
CA LEU A 183 25.21 33.55 -5.75
C LEU A 183 24.24 32.35 -5.59
N LEU A 184 23.11 32.55 -4.91
CA LEU A 184 22.19 31.47 -4.56
C LEU A 184 21.05 31.35 -5.58
N ASN A 185 21.15 30.35 -6.45
CA ASN A 185 20.04 29.92 -7.30
C ASN A 185 19.36 28.66 -6.72
N THR A 186 18.14 28.82 -6.19
CA THR A 186 17.38 27.72 -5.57
C THR A 186 16.57 26.89 -6.57
N ARG A 187 16.42 27.34 -7.83
CA ARG A 187 15.62 26.63 -8.84
C ARG A 187 16.03 25.16 -9.05
N PRO A 188 17.33 24.81 -9.13
CA PRO A 188 17.76 23.43 -9.31
C PRO A 188 17.37 22.52 -8.14
N LEU A 189 17.39 23.05 -6.91
CA LEU A 189 16.99 22.31 -5.72
C LEU A 189 15.47 22.08 -5.70
N ASN A 190 14.68 23.14 -5.95
CA ASN A 190 13.23 23.05 -5.99
C ASN A 190 12.75 22.08 -7.08
N ALA A 191 13.39 22.10 -8.25
CA ALA A 191 13.08 21.18 -9.34
C ALA A 191 13.30 19.72 -8.94
N LEU A 192 14.40 19.39 -8.24
CA LEU A 192 14.66 18.02 -7.76
C LEU A 192 13.64 17.57 -6.72
N ILE A 193 13.23 18.46 -5.81
CA ILE A 193 12.20 18.15 -4.80
C ILE A 193 10.84 17.92 -5.48
N GLN A 194 10.47 18.78 -6.42
CA GLN A 194 9.24 18.63 -7.20
C GLN A 194 9.25 17.34 -8.03
N ASP A 195 10.38 16.98 -8.63
CA ASP A 195 10.52 15.73 -9.38
C ASP A 195 10.39 14.51 -8.45
N PHE A 196 11.02 14.55 -7.26
CA PHE A 196 10.90 13.49 -6.26
C PHE A 196 9.46 13.20 -5.85
N PHE A 197 8.67 14.23 -5.52
CA PHE A 197 7.27 14.05 -5.11
C PHE A 197 6.30 13.91 -6.29
N GLY A 198 6.61 14.47 -7.46
CA GLY A 198 5.71 14.52 -8.61
C GLY A 198 5.85 13.33 -9.56
N SER A 199 7.08 12.86 -9.82
CA SER A 199 7.36 11.81 -10.82
C SER A 199 7.95 10.53 -10.21
N GLY A 200 8.34 10.57 -8.93
CA GLY A 200 8.94 9.43 -8.23
C GLY A 200 8.01 8.22 -8.17
N GLN A 201 8.52 7.04 -8.52
CA GLN A 201 7.75 5.78 -8.51
C GLN A 201 7.16 5.41 -7.13
N LEU A 202 7.82 5.86 -6.05
CA LEU A 202 7.38 5.63 -4.67
C LEU A 202 6.42 6.71 -4.17
N SER A 203 6.30 7.85 -4.87
CA SER A 203 5.33 8.90 -4.59
C SER A 203 4.05 8.59 -5.35
N GLN A 204 3.13 7.89 -4.70
CA GLN A 204 1.89 7.41 -5.30
C GLN A 204 0.69 8.12 -4.67
N PHE A 205 -0.40 8.25 -5.44
CA PHE A 205 -1.67 8.67 -4.88
C PHE A 205 -2.09 7.72 -3.77
N MET A 206 -2.47 8.28 -2.63
CA MET A 206 -2.89 7.48 -1.48
C MET A 206 -4.18 6.72 -1.84
N ASP A 207 -4.18 5.41 -1.61
CA ASP A 207 -5.39 4.59 -1.66
C ASP A 207 -6.29 4.93 -0.48
N GLN A 208 -7.35 5.69 -0.76
CA GLN A 208 -8.39 6.14 0.16
C GLN A 208 -9.73 5.51 -0.20
N SER A 209 -9.70 4.25 -0.65
CA SER A 209 -10.92 3.46 -0.83
C SER A 209 -11.66 3.32 0.50
N ASN A 210 -10.93 3.00 1.58
CA ASN A 210 -11.44 2.93 2.95
C ASN A 210 -10.28 3.12 3.96
N PRO A 211 -10.55 3.25 5.28
CA PRO A 211 -9.50 3.48 6.28
C PRO A 211 -8.41 2.39 6.36
N LEU A 212 -8.78 1.13 6.11
CA LEU A 212 -7.82 0.02 6.08
C LEU A 212 -6.88 0.12 4.88
N ALA A 213 -7.40 0.49 3.70
CA ALA A 213 -6.61 0.72 2.50
C ALA A 213 -5.56 1.82 2.74
N GLU A 214 -5.96 2.92 3.38
CA GLU A 214 -5.07 4.02 3.70
C GLU A 214 -3.95 3.58 4.66
N LEU A 215 -4.30 2.91 5.76
CA LEU A 215 -3.32 2.48 6.76
C LEU A 215 -2.35 1.44 6.19
N THR A 216 -2.85 0.46 5.44
CA THR A 216 -2.00 -0.57 4.80
C THR A 216 -1.11 0.01 3.72
N HIS A 217 -1.56 1.02 2.98
CA HIS A 217 -0.73 1.70 1.99
C HIS A 217 0.44 2.45 2.62
N LYS A 218 0.23 3.12 3.76
CA LYS A 218 1.29 3.79 4.53
C LYS A 218 2.31 2.82 5.13
N ARG A 219 1.92 1.56 5.36
CA ARG A 219 2.77 0.48 5.92
C ARG A 219 3.33 -0.47 4.85
N ARG A 220 3.20 -0.12 3.57
CA ARG A 220 3.66 -0.92 2.45
C ARG A 220 5.17 -0.77 2.26
N ILE A 221 5.82 -1.88 1.98
CA ILE A 221 7.24 -1.93 1.61
C ILE A 221 7.37 -2.37 0.16
N SER A 222 8.36 -1.80 -0.54
CA SER A 222 8.58 -2.05 -1.97
C SER A 222 10.06 -2.35 -2.22
N ALA A 223 10.34 -3.48 -2.86
CA ALA A 223 11.65 -3.80 -3.42
C ALA A 223 11.91 -3.06 -4.74
N LEU A 224 10.88 -2.46 -5.33
CA LEU A 224 10.96 -1.65 -6.55
C LEU A 224 11.32 -0.20 -6.22
N GLY A 225 11.96 0.48 -7.18
CA GLY A 225 12.27 1.91 -7.09
C GLY A 225 13.75 2.23 -7.26
N PRO A 226 14.17 3.50 -7.07
CA PRO A 226 15.56 3.90 -7.23
C PRO A 226 16.46 3.21 -6.20
N GLY A 227 17.45 2.45 -6.69
CA GLY A 227 18.34 1.63 -5.87
C GLY A 227 17.78 0.26 -5.47
N GLY A 228 16.57 -0.08 -5.91
CA GLY A 228 15.95 -1.40 -5.75
C GLY A 228 16.03 -2.24 -7.03
N LEU A 229 15.17 -3.25 -7.10
CA LEU A 229 15.05 -4.17 -8.23
C LEU A 229 14.08 -3.64 -9.29
N SER A 230 14.28 -4.07 -10.53
CA SER A 230 13.25 -3.96 -11.57
C SER A 230 12.45 -5.26 -11.65
N ARG A 231 11.19 -5.18 -12.12
CA ARG A 231 10.32 -6.35 -12.25
C ARG A 231 10.92 -7.47 -13.11
N GLU A 232 11.64 -7.09 -14.16
CA GLU A 232 12.27 -8.00 -15.12
C GLU A 232 13.55 -8.66 -14.57
N ARG A 233 14.24 -7.99 -13.64
CA ARG A 233 15.46 -8.51 -13.01
C ARG A 233 15.19 -9.32 -11.75
N ALA A 234 14.00 -9.19 -11.17
CA ALA A 234 13.64 -9.90 -9.96
C ALA A 234 13.30 -11.37 -10.27
N GLY A 235 14.23 -12.25 -9.90
CA GLY A 235 14.07 -13.70 -9.98
C GLY A 235 13.04 -14.26 -8.99
N PHE A 236 12.94 -15.59 -8.94
CA PHE A 236 12.01 -16.29 -8.05
C PHE A 236 12.41 -16.17 -6.58
N GLU A 237 13.70 -16.31 -6.25
CA GLU A 237 14.24 -16.28 -4.88
C GLU A 237 13.81 -15.03 -4.10
N VAL A 238 13.95 -13.86 -4.72
CA VAL A 238 13.58 -12.57 -4.10
C VAL A 238 12.08 -12.41 -3.87
N ARG A 239 11.25 -13.17 -4.58
CA ARG A 239 9.79 -13.12 -4.44
C ARG A 239 9.27 -14.11 -3.40
N ASP A 240 10.10 -15.05 -2.97
CA ASP A 240 9.70 -16.09 -2.04
C ASP A 240 9.64 -15.56 -0.59
N VAL A 241 8.98 -16.35 0.27
CA VAL A 241 8.89 -16.05 1.69
C VAL A 241 10.10 -16.62 2.42
N HIS A 242 10.92 -15.74 3.00
CA HIS A 242 12.07 -16.11 3.80
C HIS A 242 11.68 -16.25 5.29
N ASP A 243 12.33 -17.14 6.03
CA ASP A 243 12.09 -17.34 7.49
C ASP A 243 12.31 -16.06 8.31
N SER A 244 13.32 -15.24 7.98
CA SER A 244 13.57 -13.91 8.55
C SER A 244 12.38 -12.94 8.44
N HIS A 245 11.40 -13.20 7.56
CA HIS A 245 10.17 -12.40 7.47
C HIS A 245 9.28 -12.54 8.72
N TYR A 246 9.45 -13.60 9.51
CA TYR A 246 8.64 -13.87 10.70
C TYR A 246 8.58 -12.65 11.63
N GLY A 247 7.36 -12.17 11.92
CA GLY A 247 7.15 -11.02 12.79
C GLY A 247 7.54 -9.65 12.19
N ARG A 248 8.07 -9.61 10.96
CA ARG A 248 8.63 -8.40 10.32
C ARG A 248 7.85 -8.00 9.07
N ILE A 249 7.67 -8.94 8.14
CA ILE A 249 6.92 -8.77 6.90
C ILE A 249 5.82 -9.82 6.89
N CYS A 250 4.60 -9.41 6.56
CA CYS A 250 3.51 -10.37 6.47
C CYS A 250 3.72 -11.33 5.29
N PRO A 251 3.67 -12.65 5.51
CA PRO A 251 3.80 -13.63 4.43
C PRO A 251 2.54 -13.74 3.56
N ILE A 252 1.41 -13.22 4.03
CA ILE A 252 0.09 -13.35 3.37
C ILE A 252 -0.25 -12.11 2.54
N GLU A 253 0.03 -10.90 3.03
CA GLU A 253 -0.43 -9.68 2.33
C GLU A 253 0.60 -9.21 1.29
N THR A 254 0.36 -9.58 0.04
CA THR A 254 1.07 -9.07 -1.14
C THR A 254 0.10 -8.84 -2.30
N PRO A 255 0.38 -7.95 -3.27
CA PRO A 255 -0.42 -7.89 -4.49
C PRO A 255 -0.34 -9.20 -5.27
N GLU A 256 -1.44 -9.57 -5.93
CA GLU A 256 -1.40 -10.61 -6.98
C GLU A 256 -0.54 -10.14 -8.17
N GLU A 257 -0.19 -11.07 -9.08
CA GLU A 257 0.70 -10.85 -10.23
C GLU A 257 0.52 -9.48 -10.92
N PRO A 258 1.60 -8.79 -11.36
CA PRO A 258 2.99 -9.26 -11.49
C PRO A 258 3.92 -8.90 -10.31
N ASN A 259 3.39 -8.26 -9.26
CA ASN A 259 4.20 -7.69 -8.15
C ASN A 259 4.32 -8.59 -6.93
N ILE A 260 3.86 -9.85 -7.02
CA ILE A 260 3.95 -10.83 -5.94
C ILE A 260 5.38 -10.93 -5.40
N GLY A 261 5.51 -10.86 -4.07
CA GLY A 261 6.79 -10.90 -3.34
C GLY A 261 7.64 -9.61 -3.41
N LEU A 262 7.41 -8.74 -4.40
CA LEU A 262 8.15 -7.48 -4.54
C LEU A 262 7.55 -6.33 -3.73
N ILE A 263 6.28 -6.45 -3.39
CA ILE A 263 5.55 -5.53 -2.54
C ILE A 263 5.02 -6.33 -1.36
N GLY A 264 5.44 -5.93 -0.16
CA GLY A 264 5.00 -6.52 1.09
C GLY A 264 4.30 -5.51 1.99
N SER A 265 3.79 -6.00 3.10
CA SER A 265 3.18 -5.20 4.17
C SER A 265 3.92 -5.47 5.47
N LEU A 266 4.21 -4.42 6.25
CA LEU A 266 4.80 -4.60 7.58
C LEU A 266 3.86 -5.42 8.46
N ALA A 267 4.44 -6.36 9.20
CA ALA A 267 3.69 -7.13 10.19
C ALA A 267 3.18 -6.21 11.34
N THR A 268 2.26 -6.72 12.16
CA THR A 268 1.49 -5.90 13.11
C THR A 268 2.36 -5.14 14.11
N TYR A 269 3.35 -5.82 14.72
CA TYR A 269 4.24 -5.22 15.73
C TYR A 269 5.62 -4.82 15.20
N ALA A 270 5.87 -5.00 13.90
CA ALA A 270 7.16 -4.70 13.29
C ALA A 270 7.53 -3.21 13.46
N LYS A 271 8.79 -2.95 13.79
CA LYS A 271 9.39 -1.61 13.86
C LYS A 271 10.62 -1.51 12.98
N ILE A 272 11.00 -0.29 12.65
CA ILE A 272 12.23 0.00 11.90
C ILE A 272 13.20 0.66 12.86
N ASN A 273 14.41 0.13 12.94
CA ASN A 273 15.45 0.66 13.83
C ASN A 273 16.22 1.83 13.22
N LYS A 274 17.18 2.39 13.96
CA LYS A 274 17.98 3.54 13.52
C LYS A 274 18.77 3.31 12.23
N TYR A 275 19.08 2.06 11.89
CA TYR A 275 19.84 1.68 10.71
C TYR A 275 18.95 1.26 9.52
N GLY A 276 17.62 1.23 9.72
CA GLY A 276 16.66 0.83 8.69
C GLY A 276 16.37 -0.67 8.65
N PHE A 277 16.85 -1.48 9.59
CA PHE A 277 16.47 -2.91 9.68
C PHE A 277 15.13 -3.06 10.38
N ILE A 278 14.38 -4.11 10.00
CA ILE A 278 13.07 -4.41 10.60
C ILE A 278 13.29 -5.28 11.84
N GLU A 279 12.70 -4.85 12.95
CA GLU A 279 12.74 -5.53 14.24
C GLU A 279 11.36 -6.01 14.63
N THR A 280 11.31 -7.10 15.40
CA THR A 280 10.08 -7.65 15.95
C THR A 280 10.23 -7.87 17.45
N PRO A 281 9.17 -7.69 18.27
CA PRO A 281 9.28 -7.80 19.70
C PRO A 281 9.21 -9.25 20.19
N TYR A 282 10.00 -9.58 21.20
CA TYR A 282 10.00 -10.85 21.91
C TYR A 282 10.04 -10.64 23.42
N VAL A 283 9.41 -11.54 24.16
CA VAL A 283 9.46 -11.62 25.63
C VAL A 283 10.72 -12.38 26.03
N LYS A 284 11.50 -11.83 26.95
CA LYS A 284 12.69 -12.51 27.47
C LYS A 284 12.31 -13.72 28.34
N VAL A 285 13.02 -14.83 28.15
CA VAL A 285 12.88 -16.03 28.98
C VAL A 285 14.16 -16.25 29.78
N GLU A 286 14.03 -16.36 31.10
CA GLU A 286 15.14 -16.68 32.00
C GLU A 286 14.82 -17.92 32.83
N ASN A 287 15.70 -18.93 32.77
CA ASN A 287 15.54 -20.20 33.52
C ASN A 287 14.16 -20.87 33.33
N GLY A 288 13.62 -20.82 32.10
CA GLY A 288 12.32 -21.39 31.75
C GLY A 288 11.10 -20.56 32.20
N VAL A 289 11.30 -19.34 32.68
CA VAL A 289 10.23 -18.40 33.06
C VAL A 289 10.19 -17.24 32.08
N ALA A 290 9.02 -17.01 31.46
CA ALA A 290 8.79 -15.88 30.57
C ALA A 290 8.52 -14.60 31.38
N ILE A 291 9.36 -13.59 31.21
CA ILE A 291 9.26 -12.30 31.91
C ILE A 291 8.41 -11.35 31.06
N VAL A 292 7.09 -11.44 31.19
CA VAL A 292 6.10 -10.76 30.31
C VAL A 292 6.31 -9.24 30.18
N ASP A 293 6.81 -8.58 31.23
CA ASP A 293 7.08 -7.14 31.23
C ASP A 293 8.41 -6.76 30.53
N ASP A 294 9.28 -7.72 30.24
CA ASP A 294 10.59 -7.51 29.62
C ASP A 294 10.57 -7.87 28.12
N VAL A 295 10.21 -6.88 27.30
CA VAL A 295 10.06 -7.03 25.85
C VAL A 295 11.22 -6.37 25.10
N HIS A 296 11.96 -7.17 24.33
CA HIS A 296 13.07 -6.73 23.50
C HIS A 296 12.71 -6.78 22.01
N TYR A 297 13.09 -5.74 21.26
CA TYR A 297 12.97 -5.74 19.80
C TYR A 297 14.28 -6.26 19.22
N LEU A 298 14.21 -7.33 18.42
CA LEU A 298 15.38 -7.96 17.82
C LEU A 298 15.34 -7.82 16.30
N ALA A 299 16.46 -7.42 15.70
CA ALA A 299 16.69 -7.48 14.26
C ALA A 299 17.01 -8.92 13.82
N ALA A 300 16.92 -9.20 12.52
CA ALA A 300 17.13 -10.56 11.99
C ALA A 300 18.54 -11.11 12.34
N ASP A 301 19.56 -10.25 12.37
CA ASP A 301 20.94 -10.60 12.72
C ASP A 301 21.22 -10.69 14.22
N GLU A 302 20.27 -10.31 15.06
CA GLU A 302 20.34 -10.48 16.53
C GLU A 302 19.58 -11.73 16.98
N GLU A 303 18.65 -12.18 16.15
CA GLU A 303 17.86 -13.38 16.32
C GLU A 303 18.64 -14.67 16.02
N ASP A 304 19.64 -14.57 15.14
CA ASP A 304 20.51 -15.68 14.76
C ASP A 304 21.20 -16.32 15.98
N GLY A 305 21.01 -17.63 16.13
CA GLY A 305 21.60 -18.42 17.22
C GLY A 305 20.79 -18.44 18.53
N LEU A 306 19.58 -17.89 18.54
CA LEU A 306 18.68 -17.93 19.70
C LEU A 306 17.55 -18.95 19.52
N PHE A 307 17.10 -19.56 20.61
CA PHE A 307 15.89 -20.40 20.63
C PHE A 307 14.67 -19.55 21.01
N ILE A 308 13.71 -19.45 20.09
CA ILE A 308 12.51 -18.62 20.25
C ILE A 308 11.25 -19.50 20.30
N ALA A 309 10.53 -19.45 21.42
CA ALA A 309 9.26 -20.16 21.62
C ALA A 309 8.07 -19.46 20.96
N GLN A 310 7.09 -20.25 20.53
CA GLN A 310 5.84 -19.76 19.93
C GLN A 310 4.93 -19.11 20.98
N ALA A 311 4.07 -18.19 20.54
CA ALA A 311 3.19 -17.43 21.42
C ALA A 311 2.08 -18.27 22.09
N ASP A 312 1.72 -19.41 21.50
CA ASP A 312 0.70 -20.36 21.99
C ASP A 312 1.26 -21.36 23.02
N THR A 313 2.55 -21.25 23.36
CA THR A 313 3.18 -22.09 24.37
C THR A 313 2.46 -21.94 25.72
N LYS A 314 2.09 -23.07 26.33
CA LYS A 314 1.37 -23.08 27.60
C LYS A 314 2.24 -22.60 28.75
N LEU A 315 1.76 -21.58 29.45
CA LEU A 315 2.38 -21.03 30.65
C LEU A 315 1.62 -21.47 31.90
N ASP A 316 2.35 -21.65 33.01
CA ASP A 316 1.75 -21.79 34.33
C ASP A 316 1.39 -20.43 34.97
N LYS A 317 0.84 -20.44 36.20
CA LYS A 317 0.46 -19.20 36.92
C LYS A 317 1.64 -18.28 37.25
N ASN A 318 2.87 -18.79 37.21
CA ASN A 318 4.11 -18.05 37.46
C ASN A 318 4.86 -17.76 36.15
N ASN A 319 4.21 -17.88 35.00
CA ASN A 319 4.78 -17.72 33.66
C ASN A 319 5.91 -18.72 33.33
N LYS A 320 5.95 -19.87 34.00
CA LYS A 320 6.88 -20.95 33.65
C LYS A 320 6.35 -21.73 32.45
N LEU A 321 7.23 -21.97 31.47
CA LEU A 321 6.92 -22.80 30.30
C LEU A 321 6.72 -24.26 30.73
N GLN A 322 5.73 -24.94 30.15
CA GLN A 322 5.37 -26.31 30.51
C GLN A 322 5.78 -27.34 29.45
N GLY A 323 6.39 -28.44 29.89
CA GLY A 323 6.78 -29.56 29.02
C GLY A 323 7.92 -29.20 28.08
N LEU A 324 8.10 -30.01 27.03
CA LEU A 324 8.97 -29.67 25.91
C LEU A 324 8.33 -28.52 25.12
N VAL A 325 9.13 -27.49 24.85
CA VAL A 325 8.69 -26.28 24.17
C VAL A 325 9.13 -26.34 22.72
N VAL A 326 8.19 -26.08 21.81
CA VAL A 326 8.46 -25.94 20.38
C VAL A 326 9.11 -24.57 20.15
N CYS A 327 10.35 -24.59 19.69
CA CYS A 327 11.13 -23.39 19.42
C CYS A 327 11.61 -23.36 17.98
N ARG A 328 11.75 -22.15 17.44
CA ARG A 328 12.47 -21.89 16.20
C ARG A 328 13.94 -21.61 16.50
N TYR A 329 14.83 -22.22 15.71
CA TYR A 329 16.27 -21.98 15.72
C TYR A 329 16.75 -21.82 14.27
N GLY A 330 16.87 -20.57 13.82
CA GLY A 330 17.04 -20.27 12.39
C GLY A 330 15.86 -20.82 11.58
N HIS A 331 16.15 -21.71 10.63
CA HIS A 331 15.17 -22.36 9.76
C HIS A 331 14.61 -23.68 10.32
N GLU A 332 15.17 -24.20 11.42
CA GLU A 332 14.74 -25.45 12.04
C GLU A 332 13.70 -25.22 13.14
N ILE A 333 12.74 -26.15 13.25
CA ILE A 333 11.78 -26.22 14.36
C ILE A 333 12.22 -27.38 15.25
N VAL A 334 12.50 -27.07 16.52
CA VAL A 334 13.06 -28.00 17.49
C VAL A 334 12.22 -28.03 18.77
N GLU A 335 12.17 -29.18 19.44
CA GLU A 335 11.59 -29.30 20.78
C GLU A 335 12.71 -29.31 21.81
N ILE A 336 12.67 -28.37 22.75
CA ILE A 336 13.71 -28.21 23.77
C ILE A 336 13.11 -28.04 25.17
N GLU A 337 13.94 -28.27 26.18
CA GLU A 337 13.60 -28.01 27.57
C GLU A 337 13.41 -26.49 27.82
N PRO A 338 12.44 -26.09 28.67
CA PRO A 338 12.16 -24.70 29.03
C PRO A 338 13.39 -23.85 29.36
N GLU A 339 14.37 -24.42 30.07
CA GLU A 339 15.55 -23.70 30.54
C GLU A 339 16.50 -23.27 29.41
N ARG A 340 16.37 -23.85 28.22
CA ARG A 340 17.18 -23.51 27.04
C ARG A 340 16.54 -22.43 26.16
N VAL A 341 15.28 -22.11 26.39
CA VAL A 341 14.54 -21.08 25.64
C VAL A 341 15.10 -19.71 26.00
N ASN A 342 15.43 -18.90 25.00
CA ASN A 342 15.97 -17.55 25.20
C ASN A 342 14.87 -16.49 25.17
N TYR A 343 13.94 -16.63 24.22
CA TYR A 343 12.88 -15.66 23.97
C TYR A 343 11.57 -16.37 23.62
N MET A 344 10.47 -15.65 23.70
CA MET A 344 9.13 -16.10 23.32
C MET A 344 8.41 -15.00 22.55
N ASP A 345 7.61 -15.38 21.55
CA ASP A 345 6.75 -14.46 20.81
C ASP A 345 5.78 -13.69 21.74
N VAL A 346 5.52 -12.41 21.45
CA VAL A 346 4.62 -11.58 22.27
C VAL A 346 3.15 -11.89 22.00
N SER A 347 2.80 -12.16 20.74
CA SER A 347 1.42 -12.42 20.34
C SER A 347 1.36 -13.24 19.05
N PRO A 348 0.40 -14.16 18.89
CA PRO A 348 0.19 -14.86 17.62
C PRO A 348 -0.09 -13.92 16.44
N LYS A 349 -0.65 -12.73 16.71
CA LYS A 349 -0.92 -11.69 15.70
C LYS A 349 0.34 -11.07 15.11
N GLN A 350 1.51 -11.26 15.73
CA GLN A 350 2.73 -10.59 15.32
C GLN A 350 3.23 -11.02 13.94
N VAL A 351 2.86 -12.22 13.49
CA VAL A 351 3.29 -12.80 12.21
C VAL A 351 2.58 -12.18 11.02
N VAL A 352 1.36 -11.65 11.21
CA VAL A 352 0.50 -11.16 10.14
C VAL A 352 0.48 -9.64 10.07
N SER A 353 0.09 -9.10 8.90
CA SER A 353 -0.19 -7.68 8.74
C SER A 353 -1.51 -7.29 9.39
N VAL A 354 -1.76 -5.99 9.42
CA VAL A 354 -3.03 -5.42 9.90
C VAL A 354 -4.23 -5.94 9.10
N SER A 355 -4.12 -6.07 7.77
CA SER A 355 -5.24 -6.52 6.92
C SER A 355 -5.56 -8.00 7.11
N ALA A 356 -4.53 -8.87 7.09
CA ALA A 356 -4.70 -10.29 7.38
C ALA A 356 -5.16 -10.52 8.83
N GLY A 357 -4.68 -9.70 9.77
CA GLY A 357 -5.08 -9.69 11.17
C GLY A 357 -6.56 -9.42 11.44
N LEU A 358 -7.31 -8.89 10.47
CA LEU A 358 -8.76 -8.60 10.57
C LEU A 358 -9.66 -9.75 10.08
N ILE A 359 -9.06 -10.83 9.58
CA ILE A 359 -9.77 -12.04 9.15
C ILE A 359 -9.94 -12.95 10.38
N PRO A 360 -11.16 -13.17 10.90
CA PRO A 360 -11.38 -14.14 11.97
C PRO A 360 -11.17 -15.55 11.43
N PHE A 361 -10.80 -16.52 12.27
CA PHE A 361 -10.57 -17.91 11.86
C PHE A 361 -9.56 -18.06 10.70
N LEU A 362 -8.58 -17.16 10.62
CA LEU A 362 -7.55 -17.17 9.59
C LEU A 362 -6.79 -18.50 9.55
N GLU A 363 -6.61 -19.13 10.72
CA GLU A 363 -6.01 -20.45 10.90
C GLU A 363 -6.74 -21.60 10.18
N HIS A 364 -7.97 -21.37 9.73
CA HIS A 364 -8.80 -22.34 9.01
C HIS A 364 -8.92 -22.06 7.51
N ASP A 365 -8.21 -21.05 7.00
CA ASP A 365 -8.20 -20.68 5.59
C ASP A 365 -6.86 -21.02 4.92
N ASP A 366 -6.92 -21.50 3.67
CA ASP A 366 -5.75 -21.58 2.81
C ASP A 366 -5.09 -20.20 2.61
N ALA A 367 -3.76 -20.17 2.59
CA ALA A 367 -2.99 -18.93 2.50
C ALA A 367 -3.34 -18.09 1.25
N ASN A 368 -3.66 -18.72 0.12
CA ASN A 368 -4.05 -17.98 -1.09
C ASN A 368 -5.42 -17.31 -0.92
N ARG A 369 -6.33 -17.91 -0.14
CA ARG A 369 -7.63 -17.30 0.16
C ARG A 369 -7.50 -16.18 1.17
N ALA A 370 -6.63 -16.33 2.16
CA ALA A 370 -6.28 -15.26 3.08
C ALA A 370 -5.64 -14.06 2.35
N LEU A 371 -4.72 -14.31 1.40
CA LEU A 371 -4.15 -13.29 0.51
C LEU A 371 -5.26 -12.53 -0.22
N MET A 372 -6.17 -13.24 -0.87
CA MET A 372 -7.30 -12.66 -1.59
C MET A 372 -8.23 -11.87 -0.65
N GLY A 373 -8.53 -12.41 0.52
CA GLY A 373 -9.34 -11.76 1.55
C GLY A 373 -8.73 -10.45 2.04
N SER A 374 -7.45 -10.45 2.39
CA SER A 374 -6.73 -9.25 2.82
C SER A 374 -6.68 -8.18 1.73
N ASN A 375 -6.52 -8.59 0.47
CA ASN A 375 -6.56 -7.70 -0.68
C ASN A 375 -7.96 -7.11 -0.92
N MET A 376 -9.02 -7.92 -0.84
CA MET A 376 -10.39 -7.48 -1.09
C MET A 376 -10.94 -6.55 -0.01
N GLN A 377 -10.52 -6.72 1.25
CA GLN A 377 -10.88 -5.80 2.32
C GLN A 377 -10.45 -4.35 2.01
N ARG A 378 -9.29 -4.15 1.39
CA ARG A 378 -8.83 -2.81 0.95
C ARG A 378 -9.67 -2.23 -0.19
N GLN A 379 -10.36 -3.08 -0.94
CA GLN A 379 -11.20 -2.68 -2.07
C GLN A 379 -12.65 -2.38 -1.65
N ALA A 380 -13.01 -2.60 -0.39
CA ALA A 380 -14.36 -2.38 0.11
C ALA A 380 -14.73 -0.89 0.08
N VAL A 381 -15.95 -0.59 -0.37
CA VAL A 381 -16.47 0.78 -0.47
C VAL A 381 -17.19 1.16 0.83
N PRO A 382 -16.96 2.37 1.36
CA PRO A 382 -17.72 2.89 2.49
C PRO A 382 -19.22 2.94 2.15
N LEU A 383 -20.02 2.26 2.96
CA LEU A 383 -21.46 2.20 2.81
C LEU A 383 -22.11 3.43 3.44
N LEU A 384 -23.31 3.79 2.95
CA LEU A 384 -24.14 4.85 3.52
C LEU A 384 -24.43 4.63 5.02
N ARG A 385 -24.59 3.35 5.40
CA ARG A 385 -24.79 2.92 6.78
C ARG A 385 -23.89 1.71 7.05
N SER A 386 -22.76 1.96 7.69
CA SER A 386 -21.83 0.93 8.17
C SER A 386 -22.36 0.20 9.40
N GLU A 387 -21.94 -1.04 9.57
CA GLU A 387 -22.25 -1.87 10.75
C GLU A 387 -20.99 -2.60 11.19
N ALA A 388 -20.69 -2.59 12.50
CA ALA A 388 -19.53 -3.29 13.02
C ALA A 388 -19.69 -4.81 12.82
N PRO A 389 -18.61 -5.55 12.53
CA PRO A 389 -18.70 -7.00 12.36
C PRO A 389 -19.07 -7.67 13.68
N PHE A 390 -20.08 -8.55 13.70
CA PHE A 390 -20.39 -9.34 14.91
C PHE A 390 -19.19 -10.19 15.33
N ILE A 391 -18.45 -10.73 14.35
CA ILE A 391 -17.24 -11.52 14.56
C ILE A 391 -16.04 -10.69 14.14
N GLY A 392 -15.40 -10.00 15.07
CA GLY A 392 -14.16 -9.25 14.84
C GLY A 392 -12.92 -10.02 15.27
N THR A 393 -11.75 -9.39 15.24
CA THR A 393 -10.49 -9.93 15.79
C THR A 393 -9.94 -9.08 16.94
N GLY A 394 -10.57 -7.94 17.21
CA GLY A 394 -10.16 -6.94 18.21
C GLY A 394 -9.15 -5.91 17.68
N LEU A 395 -8.77 -5.99 16.40
CA LEU A 395 -7.92 -4.99 15.75
C LEU A 395 -8.72 -3.80 15.18
N GLU A 396 -10.03 -3.96 14.98
CA GLU A 396 -10.92 -3.02 14.30
C GLU A 396 -10.83 -1.61 14.89
N ARG A 397 -10.91 -1.50 16.22
CA ARG A 397 -10.80 -0.20 16.93
C ARG A 397 -9.45 0.44 16.73
N LYS A 398 -8.38 -0.35 16.84
CA LYS A 398 -7.00 0.16 16.74
C LYS A 398 -6.74 0.69 15.33
N VAL A 399 -7.24 -0.01 14.31
CA VAL A 399 -7.15 0.42 12.90
C VAL A 399 -7.95 1.70 12.64
N ALA A 400 -9.19 1.78 13.15
CA ALA A 400 -10.02 2.97 13.01
C ALA A 400 -9.38 4.22 13.63
N VAL A 401 -8.77 4.09 14.82
CA VAL A 401 -8.06 5.18 15.51
C VAL A 401 -6.76 5.55 14.79
N ASP A 402 -5.90 4.57 14.49
CA ASP A 402 -4.57 4.84 13.93
C ASP A 402 -4.61 5.31 12.46
N SER A 403 -5.66 4.94 11.71
CA SER A 403 -5.91 5.48 10.36
C SER A 403 -6.30 6.96 10.38
N GLY A 404 -6.81 7.48 11.51
CA GLY A 404 -7.38 8.83 11.60
C GLY A 404 -8.78 8.95 11.00
N ALA A 405 -9.46 7.83 10.72
CA ALA A 405 -10.83 7.86 10.22
C ALA A 405 -11.81 8.39 11.28
N VAL A 406 -11.64 7.94 12.52
CA VAL A 406 -12.41 8.44 13.67
C VAL A 406 -11.73 9.66 14.29
N VAL A 407 -12.52 10.54 14.90
CA VAL A 407 -12.00 11.72 15.59
C VAL A 407 -11.85 11.39 17.08
N THR A 408 -10.63 11.52 17.60
CA THR A 408 -10.34 11.37 19.03
C THR A 408 -10.07 12.71 19.69
N THR A 409 -10.56 12.92 20.92
CA THR A 409 -10.21 14.13 21.68
C THR A 409 -8.81 14.02 22.30
N LYS A 410 -8.08 15.13 22.35
CA LYS A 410 -6.77 15.24 23.04
C LYS A 410 -6.90 15.75 24.46
N VAL A 411 -8.09 16.23 24.84
CA VAL A 411 -8.36 16.87 26.12
C VAL A 411 -9.50 16.17 26.84
N SER A 412 -9.46 16.20 28.17
CA SER A 412 -10.58 15.78 29.00
C SER A 412 -11.43 16.99 29.33
N GLY A 413 -12.74 16.88 29.18
CA GLY A 413 -13.62 18.03 29.27
C GLY A 413 -15.09 17.70 29.10
N LYS A 414 -15.89 18.74 28.98
CA LYS A 414 -17.33 18.64 28.72
C LYS A 414 -17.61 19.13 27.30
N VAL A 415 -18.44 18.39 26.57
CA VAL A 415 -18.88 18.77 25.23
C VAL A 415 -19.85 19.96 25.36
N THR A 416 -19.47 21.12 24.80
CA THR A 416 -20.27 22.36 24.83
C THR A 416 -21.02 22.63 23.54
N TYR A 417 -20.61 22.00 22.43
CA TYR A 417 -21.28 22.14 21.14
C TYR A 417 -21.05 20.91 20.26
N VAL A 418 -22.09 20.47 19.56
CA VAL A 418 -22.04 19.37 18.57
C VAL A 418 -22.90 19.74 17.37
N ASP A 419 -22.32 19.68 16.17
CA ASP A 419 -23.06 19.66 14.91
C ASP A 419 -22.38 18.72 13.90
N GLY A 420 -22.91 18.62 12.67
CA GLY A 420 -22.36 17.77 11.62
C GLY A 420 -21.04 18.27 10.98
N LYS A 421 -20.51 19.41 11.41
CA LYS A 421 -19.28 20.04 10.86
C LYS A 421 -18.20 20.24 11.92
N LYS A 422 -18.55 20.34 13.20
CA LYS A 422 -17.62 20.56 14.30
C LYS A 422 -18.16 20.11 15.66
N ILE A 423 -17.24 19.78 16.54
CA ILE A 423 -17.48 19.49 17.96
C ILE A 423 -16.60 20.45 18.78
N ILE A 424 -17.14 21.02 19.86
CA ILE A 424 -16.39 21.87 20.79
C ILE A 424 -16.41 21.23 22.18
N ILE A 425 -15.22 21.08 22.75
CA ILE A 425 -15.01 20.54 24.09
C ILE A 425 -14.36 21.62 24.96
N GLU A 426 -14.97 21.91 26.09
CA GLU A 426 -14.42 22.80 27.12
C GLU A 426 -13.66 21.96 28.16
N ASP A 427 -12.38 22.27 28.35
CA ASP A 427 -11.54 21.63 29.37
C ASP A 427 -11.81 22.18 30.79
N ALA A 428 -11.09 21.64 31.78
CA ALA A 428 -11.22 22.09 33.17
C ALA A 428 -10.82 23.58 33.38
N ASP A 429 -9.98 24.13 32.50
CA ASP A 429 -9.52 25.52 32.52
C ASP A 429 -10.46 26.46 31.75
N LYS A 430 -11.63 25.96 31.32
CA LYS A 430 -12.62 26.66 30.49
C LYS A 430 -12.09 27.11 29.12
N LYS A 431 -11.09 26.40 28.59
CA LYS A 431 -10.61 26.63 27.23
C LYS A 431 -11.38 25.73 26.26
N GLU A 432 -11.89 26.33 25.19
CA GLU A 432 -12.60 25.63 24.13
C GLU A 432 -11.62 25.03 23.11
N HIS A 433 -11.79 23.74 22.84
CA HIS A 433 -11.06 23.01 21.81
C HIS A 433 -12.05 22.61 20.71
N THR A 434 -11.84 23.14 19.51
CA THR A 434 -12.72 22.87 18.34
C THR A 434 -12.14 21.78 17.46
N TYR A 435 -12.96 20.79 17.13
CA TYR A 435 -12.65 19.68 16.23
C TYR A 435 -13.50 19.83 14.96
N ARG A 436 -12.89 19.96 13.79
CA ARG A 436 -13.59 19.95 12.49
C ARG A 436 -13.90 18.52 12.08
N LEU A 437 -15.10 18.29 11.58
CA LEU A 437 -15.56 17.03 10.99
C LEU A 437 -15.57 17.11 9.46
N LEU A 438 -15.27 16.00 8.81
CA LEU A 438 -15.43 15.82 7.37
C LEU A 438 -16.91 15.68 7.02
N ASN A 439 -17.40 16.45 6.05
CA ASN A 439 -18.82 16.43 5.69
C ASN A 439 -19.02 16.31 4.17
N TYR A 440 -19.23 15.07 3.70
CA TYR A 440 -19.42 14.72 2.29
C TYR A 440 -18.29 15.25 1.38
N GLU A 441 -17.05 15.04 1.81
CA GLU A 441 -15.86 15.40 1.04
C GLU A 441 -15.43 14.25 0.12
N ARG A 442 -14.77 14.58 -1.00
CA ARG A 442 -14.32 13.60 -2.00
C ARG A 442 -12.99 12.95 -1.58
N SER A 443 -12.88 11.62 -1.73
CA SER A 443 -11.60 10.90 -1.65
C SER A 443 -10.90 10.80 -3.01
N ASN A 444 -9.61 10.40 -3.03
CA ASN A 444 -8.85 10.17 -4.26
C ASN A 444 -9.54 9.18 -5.23
N GLN A 445 -10.23 8.17 -4.71
CA GLN A 445 -10.95 7.15 -5.48
C GLN A 445 -12.43 7.52 -5.67
N SER A 446 -12.78 8.79 -5.52
CA SER A 446 -14.15 9.31 -5.67
C SER A 446 -15.16 8.69 -4.69
N MET A 447 -14.69 8.23 -3.52
CA MET A 447 -15.55 7.78 -2.42
C MET A 447 -15.94 8.96 -1.53
N CYS A 448 -17.02 8.79 -0.76
CA CYS A 448 -17.49 9.80 0.19
C CYS A 448 -16.76 9.70 1.54
N LEU A 449 -16.14 10.80 1.96
CA LEU A 449 -15.59 10.99 3.30
C LEU A 449 -16.60 11.79 4.14
N HIS A 450 -17.24 11.11 5.09
CA HIS A 450 -18.21 11.71 5.99
C HIS A 450 -17.96 11.21 7.42
N GLN A 451 -17.99 12.14 8.37
CA GLN A 451 -17.87 11.89 9.79
C GLN A 451 -19.17 12.24 10.52
N THR A 452 -19.57 11.40 11.47
CA THR A 452 -20.78 11.56 12.24
C THR A 452 -20.44 11.65 13.73
N PRO A 453 -20.90 12.69 14.45
CA PRO A 453 -20.70 12.78 15.90
C PRO A 453 -21.27 11.56 16.65
N LEU A 454 -20.53 11.10 17.67
CA LEU A 454 -20.97 10.05 18.60
C LEU A 454 -21.39 10.60 19.96
N VAL A 455 -20.85 11.76 20.33
CA VAL A 455 -21.12 12.41 21.62
C VAL A 455 -22.27 13.38 21.51
N ASP A 456 -23.01 13.53 22.60
CA ASP A 456 -24.09 14.49 22.74
C ASP A 456 -23.66 15.74 23.52
N LEU A 457 -24.48 16.79 23.40
CA LEU A 457 -24.28 18.03 24.14
C LEU A 457 -24.30 17.76 25.64
N GLY A 458 -23.21 18.09 26.32
CA GLY A 458 -23.07 17.97 27.77
C GLY A 458 -22.36 16.71 28.25
N ASP A 459 -22.00 15.80 27.35
CA ASP A 459 -21.22 14.61 27.67
C ASP A 459 -19.85 14.97 28.24
N LYS A 460 -19.35 14.12 29.14
CA LYS A 460 -17.99 14.22 29.68
C LYS A 460 -17.10 13.23 28.96
N VAL A 461 -16.05 13.73 28.32
CA VAL A 461 -15.09 12.94 27.55
C VAL A 461 -13.71 13.03 28.19
N LYS A 462 -12.93 11.97 28.05
CA LYS A 462 -11.53 11.89 28.47
C LYS A 462 -10.62 12.00 27.25
N ALA A 463 -9.40 12.47 27.46
CA ALA A 463 -8.37 12.45 26.44
C ALA A 463 -8.17 11.01 25.91
N GLY A 464 -8.28 10.84 24.60
CA GLY A 464 -8.25 9.55 23.91
C GLY A 464 -9.63 8.99 23.54
N ASP A 465 -10.73 9.53 24.07
CA ASP A 465 -12.07 9.08 23.72
C ASP A 465 -12.41 9.43 22.26
N ILE A 466 -13.17 8.55 21.63
CA ILE A 466 -13.65 8.71 20.26
C ILE A 466 -14.93 9.53 20.29
N ILE A 467 -14.91 10.68 19.61
CA ILE A 467 -16.00 11.67 19.63
C ILE A 467 -16.81 11.71 18.33
N ALA A 468 -16.27 11.18 17.24
CA ALA A 468 -17.00 11.03 15.98
C ALA A 468 -16.51 9.79 15.22
N ASP A 469 -17.45 9.08 14.60
CA ASP A 469 -17.18 8.03 13.62
C ASP A 469 -16.83 8.66 12.28
N GLY A 470 -16.04 7.97 11.48
CA GLY A 470 -15.72 8.30 10.09
C GLY A 470 -16.22 7.30 9.06
N PRO A 471 -15.73 7.42 7.81
CA PRO A 471 -16.13 6.53 6.72
C PRO A 471 -15.76 5.08 7.05
N ALA A 472 -16.69 4.15 6.84
CA ALA A 472 -16.51 2.73 7.13
C ALA A 472 -16.07 2.46 8.60
N THR A 473 -16.64 3.19 9.56
CA THR A 473 -16.50 2.92 10.99
C THR A 473 -17.86 2.94 11.69
N ARG A 474 -17.95 2.33 12.87
CA ARG A 474 -19.16 2.31 13.70
C ARG A 474 -18.78 2.15 15.17
N LEU A 475 -19.21 3.06 16.03
CA LEU A 475 -18.91 3.09 17.47
C LEU A 475 -17.40 2.99 17.76
N GLY A 476 -16.58 3.62 16.92
CA GLY A 476 -15.12 3.60 17.03
C GLY A 476 -14.43 2.37 16.43
N ASP A 477 -15.17 1.38 15.94
CA ASP A 477 -14.61 0.18 15.32
C ASP A 477 -14.64 0.27 13.79
N LEU A 478 -13.67 -0.33 13.12
CA LEU A 478 -13.68 -0.47 11.66
C LEU A 478 -14.87 -1.32 11.21
N ALA A 479 -15.65 -0.77 10.26
CA ALA A 479 -16.89 -1.33 9.77
C ALA A 479 -16.96 -1.21 8.23
N LEU A 480 -16.26 -2.12 7.53
CA LEU A 480 -16.12 -2.13 6.08
C LEU A 480 -17.37 -2.61 5.31
N GLY A 481 -18.32 -3.23 5.99
CA GLY A 481 -19.46 -3.91 5.37
C GLY A 481 -20.65 -4.09 6.31
N ARG A 482 -21.38 -5.18 6.14
CA ARG A 482 -22.63 -5.49 6.87
C ARG A 482 -22.69 -6.96 7.28
N ASN A 483 -23.33 -7.23 8.41
CA ASN A 483 -23.66 -8.57 8.86
C ASN A 483 -24.91 -9.07 8.10
N ILE A 484 -24.77 -10.12 7.30
CA ILE A 484 -25.82 -10.58 6.37
C ILE A 484 -26.28 -12.00 6.72
N LEU A 485 -27.60 -12.21 6.75
CA LEU A 485 -28.19 -13.54 6.92
C LEU A 485 -28.09 -14.31 5.62
N MET A 486 -27.30 -15.37 5.62
CA MET A 486 -27.02 -16.14 4.42
C MET A 486 -27.14 -17.65 4.64
N GLY A 487 -27.32 -18.37 3.53
CA GLY A 487 -27.36 -19.83 3.50
C GLY A 487 -26.49 -20.43 2.40
N PHE A 488 -25.90 -21.60 2.67
CA PHE A 488 -25.11 -22.36 1.70
C PHE A 488 -25.95 -23.44 1.01
N MET A 489 -26.55 -23.11 -0.13
CA MET A 489 -27.31 -24.05 -0.94
C MET A 489 -27.30 -23.67 -2.41
N PRO A 490 -27.34 -24.61 -3.36
CA PRO A 490 -27.56 -24.28 -4.76
C PRO A 490 -28.98 -23.73 -4.96
N TRP A 491 -29.12 -22.75 -5.86
CA TRP A 491 -30.43 -22.17 -6.18
C TRP A 491 -30.58 -21.95 -7.69
N GLU A 492 -31.23 -22.90 -8.38
CA GLU A 492 -31.59 -22.84 -9.81
C GLU A 492 -30.43 -22.44 -10.77
N GLY A 493 -29.17 -22.65 -10.36
CA GLY A 493 -27.99 -22.20 -11.09
C GLY A 493 -27.72 -20.68 -11.03
N TYR A 494 -28.52 -19.89 -10.30
CA TYR A 494 -28.25 -18.46 -10.13
C TYR A 494 -26.99 -18.19 -9.30
N ASN A 495 -26.58 -19.13 -8.46
CA ASN A 495 -25.30 -19.09 -7.75
C ASN A 495 -24.27 -20.08 -8.35
N TYR A 496 -24.32 -20.34 -9.65
CA TYR A 496 -23.31 -21.14 -10.34
C TYR A 496 -21.91 -20.47 -10.23
N GLU A 497 -20.85 -21.29 -10.08
CA GLU A 497 -19.48 -20.83 -9.80
C GLU A 497 -19.43 -19.92 -8.57
N ASP A 498 -19.07 -18.65 -8.77
CA ASP A 498 -18.93 -17.59 -7.78
C ASP A 498 -20.06 -16.55 -7.89
N ALA A 499 -21.16 -16.89 -8.56
CA ALA A 499 -22.31 -16.03 -8.60
C ALA A 499 -23.00 -15.93 -7.23
N ILE A 500 -23.45 -14.74 -6.88
CA ILE A 500 -24.13 -14.46 -5.62
C ILE A 500 -25.57 -14.09 -5.92
N LEU A 501 -26.50 -14.81 -5.27
CA LEU A 501 -27.91 -14.49 -5.28
C LEU A 501 -28.23 -13.58 -4.09
N ILE A 502 -28.90 -12.46 -4.34
CA ILE A 502 -29.28 -11.51 -3.28
C ILE A 502 -30.79 -11.25 -3.26
N SER A 503 -31.31 -10.92 -2.08
CA SER A 503 -32.68 -10.46 -1.87
C SER A 503 -32.84 -8.98 -2.24
N ASP A 504 -33.96 -8.62 -2.86
CA ASP A 504 -34.36 -7.24 -3.15
C ASP A 504 -34.55 -6.42 -1.88
N ARG A 505 -34.75 -7.06 -0.72
CA ARG A 505 -34.72 -6.41 0.60
C ARG A 505 -33.44 -5.58 0.79
N LEU A 506 -32.28 -6.14 0.44
CA LEU A 506 -30.99 -5.47 0.59
C LEU A 506 -30.90 -4.17 -0.21
N ARG A 507 -31.61 -4.10 -1.36
CA ARG A 507 -31.68 -2.92 -2.22
C ARG A 507 -32.72 -1.92 -1.73
N LYS A 508 -33.87 -2.39 -1.24
CA LYS A 508 -34.93 -1.56 -0.65
C LYS A 508 -34.46 -0.84 0.61
N ASP A 509 -33.75 -1.55 1.48
CA ASP A 509 -33.28 -1.04 2.78
C ASP A 509 -31.93 -0.30 2.70
N ASP A 510 -31.40 -0.09 1.48
CA ASP A 510 -30.13 0.59 1.21
C ASP A 510 -28.93 -0.03 1.96
N VAL A 511 -28.92 -1.36 2.15
CA VAL A 511 -27.90 -2.07 2.96
C VAL A 511 -26.50 -1.92 2.37
N PHE A 512 -26.37 -2.09 1.05
CA PHE A 512 -25.11 -1.99 0.30
C PHE A 512 -25.07 -0.75 -0.62
N THR A 513 -25.72 0.33 -0.21
CA THR A 513 -25.71 1.57 -0.96
C THR A 513 -24.49 2.41 -0.58
N SER A 514 -23.77 2.93 -1.58
CA SER A 514 -22.58 3.79 -1.41
C SER A 514 -22.79 5.16 -2.04
N ILE A 515 -22.06 6.17 -1.56
CA ILE A 515 -22.03 7.51 -2.15
C ILE A 515 -20.69 7.70 -2.84
N HIS A 516 -20.73 8.12 -4.10
CA HIS A 516 -19.56 8.45 -4.90
C HIS A 516 -19.61 9.94 -5.22
N ILE A 517 -18.49 10.63 -5.13
CA ILE A 517 -18.38 12.06 -5.44
C ILE A 517 -17.38 12.21 -6.58
N GLU A 518 -17.89 12.53 -7.76
CA GLU A 518 -17.09 12.75 -8.95
C GLU A 518 -16.85 14.25 -9.16
N GLU A 519 -15.67 14.58 -9.66
CA GLU A 519 -15.27 15.95 -9.97
C GLU A 519 -15.19 16.12 -11.48
N TYR A 520 -15.92 17.11 -11.99
CA TYR A 520 -15.91 17.49 -13.39
C TYR A 520 -15.30 18.89 -13.52
N GLU A 521 -14.20 19.01 -14.25
CA GLU A 521 -13.45 20.27 -14.42
C GLU A 521 -13.55 20.78 -15.87
N ILE A 522 -13.71 22.09 -16.03
CA ILE A 522 -13.60 22.77 -17.32
C ILE A 522 -12.78 24.05 -17.19
N ASP A 523 -11.85 24.22 -18.12
CA ASP A 523 -11.01 25.41 -18.24
C ASP A 523 -11.53 26.33 -19.35
N ALA A 524 -11.54 27.64 -19.08
CA ALA A 524 -11.65 28.70 -20.07
C ALA A 524 -10.26 29.24 -20.42
N ARG A 525 -9.91 29.16 -21.70
CA ARG A 525 -8.55 29.41 -22.19
C ARG A 525 -8.47 30.57 -23.16
N THR A 526 -7.33 31.24 -23.18
CA THR A 526 -7.00 32.18 -24.25
C THR A 526 -6.54 31.41 -25.48
N THR A 527 -7.29 31.54 -26.58
CA THR A 527 -6.95 30.95 -27.87
C THR A 527 -6.44 32.02 -28.84
N LYS A 528 -5.85 31.60 -29.97
CA LYS A 528 -5.39 32.53 -31.01
C LYS A 528 -6.54 33.32 -31.67
N LEU A 529 -7.75 32.78 -31.64
CA LEU A 529 -8.94 33.38 -32.26
C LEU A 529 -9.71 34.29 -31.30
N GLY A 530 -9.34 34.28 -30.01
CA GLY A 530 -10.02 35.00 -28.93
C GLY A 530 -10.09 34.14 -27.67
N ASP A 531 -10.57 34.74 -26.59
CA ASP A 531 -10.76 34.04 -25.32
C ASP A 531 -12.00 33.13 -25.37
N GLU A 532 -11.91 31.96 -24.74
CA GLU A 532 -13.09 31.16 -24.44
C GLU A 532 -13.82 31.78 -23.24
N GLU A 533 -15.14 31.87 -23.33
CA GLU A 533 -15.98 32.50 -22.31
C GLU A 533 -16.90 31.47 -21.66
N ILE A 534 -17.05 31.58 -20.34
CA ILE A 534 -18.05 30.82 -19.57
C ILE A 534 -19.31 31.68 -19.54
N THR A 535 -20.38 31.19 -20.14
CA THR A 535 -21.62 31.96 -20.32
C THR A 535 -22.82 31.04 -20.45
N ARG A 536 -23.98 31.57 -20.04
CA ARG A 536 -25.30 30.95 -20.26
C ARG A 536 -25.73 31.03 -21.73
N GLU A 537 -25.18 31.95 -22.53
CA GLU A 537 -25.57 32.19 -23.92
C GLU A 537 -24.94 31.16 -24.89
N ILE A 538 -25.42 29.92 -24.84
CA ILE A 538 -24.88 28.82 -25.64
C ILE A 538 -25.64 28.70 -26.98
N PRO A 539 -24.94 28.58 -28.13
CA PRO A 539 -25.59 28.46 -29.42
C PRO A 539 -26.31 27.11 -29.61
N ASN A 540 -27.49 27.13 -30.23
CA ASN A 540 -28.29 25.95 -30.61
C ASN A 540 -28.75 25.08 -29.43
N VAL A 541 -28.79 25.63 -28.21
CA VAL A 541 -29.31 24.96 -27.01
C VAL A 541 -30.70 25.48 -26.68
N SER A 542 -31.60 24.57 -26.28
CA SER A 542 -32.98 24.93 -25.86
C SER A 542 -33.01 25.56 -24.47
N GLU A 543 -33.96 26.47 -24.21
CA GLU A 543 -34.18 27.06 -22.87
C GLU A 543 -34.39 25.99 -21.77
N SER A 544 -35.01 24.86 -22.11
CA SER A 544 -35.18 23.74 -21.16
C SER A 544 -33.86 23.16 -20.66
N ALA A 545 -32.82 23.13 -21.50
CA ALA A 545 -31.50 22.62 -21.13
C ALA A 545 -30.70 23.64 -20.28
N LEU A 546 -31.05 24.92 -20.35
CA LEU A 546 -30.43 26.00 -19.57
C LEU A 546 -31.10 26.23 -18.21
N ARG A 547 -32.19 25.50 -17.91
CA ARG A 547 -33.03 25.72 -16.71
C ARG A 547 -32.25 25.65 -15.40
N ASN A 548 -31.27 24.75 -15.31
CA ASN A 548 -30.52 24.49 -14.07
C ASN A 548 -29.24 25.34 -13.97
N LEU A 549 -28.89 26.10 -15.02
CA LEU A 549 -27.76 27.02 -15.00
C LEU A 549 -28.15 28.34 -14.34
N ASP A 550 -27.18 28.99 -13.70
CA ASP A 550 -27.29 30.35 -13.18
C ASP A 550 -27.14 31.41 -14.30
N GLU A 551 -26.99 32.68 -13.92
CA GLU A 551 -26.78 33.79 -14.86
C GLU A 551 -25.41 33.73 -15.55
N ASN A 552 -24.41 33.10 -14.91
CA ASN A 552 -23.05 32.95 -15.44
C ASN A 552 -22.89 31.70 -16.32
N GLY A 553 -23.92 30.88 -16.45
CA GLY A 553 -23.88 29.62 -17.19
C GLY A 553 -23.32 28.44 -16.40
N ILE A 554 -23.34 28.51 -15.06
CA ILE A 554 -22.83 27.47 -14.16
C ILE A 554 -24.01 26.76 -13.48
N ILE A 555 -23.95 25.44 -13.36
CA ILE A 555 -25.01 24.65 -12.72
C ILE A 555 -25.21 25.04 -11.24
N MET A 556 -26.47 25.16 -10.82
CA MET A 556 -26.80 25.49 -9.43
C MET A 556 -26.60 24.29 -8.49
N ILE A 557 -26.03 24.53 -7.31
CA ILE A 557 -25.88 23.53 -6.24
C ILE A 557 -27.27 23.00 -5.84
N GLY A 558 -27.38 21.68 -5.68
CA GLY A 558 -28.63 20.97 -5.39
C GLY A 558 -29.41 20.52 -6.62
N SER A 559 -28.95 20.85 -7.84
CA SER A 559 -29.58 20.40 -9.08
C SER A 559 -29.36 18.89 -9.28
N GLU A 560 -30.43 18.16 -9.59
CA GLU A 560 -30.33 16.80 -10.10
C GLU A 560 -29.96 16.85 -11.58
N VAL A 561 -28.90 16.15 -11.96
CA VAL A 561 -28.35 16.13 -13.31
C VAL A 561 -28.26 14.69 -13.83
N GLY A 562 -28.61 14.52 -15.09
CA GLY A 562 -28.50 13.26 -15.82
C GLY A 562 -27.61 13.37 -17.06
N PRO A 563 -27.45 12.26 -17.80
CA PRO A 563 -26.67 12.22 -19.03
C PRO A 563 -27.04 13.32 -20.03
N GLY A 564 -26.06 14.12 -20.45
CA GLY A 564 -26.24 15.18 -21.45
C GLY A 564 -26.67 16.54 -20.89
N ASP A 565 -26.97 16.65 -19.61
CA ASP A 565 -27.23 17.95 -18.97
C ASP A 565 -25.96 18.81 -18.96
N ILE A 566 -26.10 20.11 -19.18
CA ILE A 566 -24.99 21.06 -19.18
C ILE A 566 -24.63 21.41 -17.74
N LEU A 567 -23.39 21.13 -17.34
CA LEU A 567 -22.86 21.53 -16.03
C LEU A 567 -22.29 22.95 -16.07
N VAL A 568 -21.59 23.29 -17.15
CA VAL A 568 -20.97 24.60 -17.33
C VAL A 568 -21.04 24.97 -18.79
N GLY A 569 -21.75 26.05 -19.09
CA GLY A 569 -21.82 26.65 -20.41
C GLY A 569 -20.49 27.29 -20.80
N LYS A 570 -19.92 26.84 -21.93
CA LYS A 570 -18.69 27.40 -22.47
C LYS A 570 -18.80 27.63 -23.96
N THR A 571 -18.42 28.82 -24.40
CA THR A 571 -18.36 29.19 -25.82
C THR A 571 -16.94 29.50 -26.24
N ALA A 572 -16.54 28.97 -27.39
CA ALA A 572 -15.23 29.26 -27.99
C ALA A 572 -15.40 30.00 -29.32
N PRO A 573 -14.56 31.00 -29.63
CA PRO A 573 -14.60 31.68 -30.93
C PRO A 573 -14.27 30.69 -32.05
N LYS A 574 -15.03 30.77 -33.14
CA LYS A 574 -14.92 29.92 -34.33
C LYS A 574 -14.44 30.78 -35.50
N GLY A 575 -13.42 30.30 -36.22
CA GLY A 575 -13.00 30.94 -37.47
C GLY A 575 -14.04 30.79 -38.58
N GLU A 576 -14.11 31.76 -39.49
CA GLU A 576 -14.96 31.67 -40.67
C GLU A 576 -14.48 30.56 -41.62
N THR A 577 -15.21 29.46 -41.65
CA THR A 577 -15.09 28.43 -42.69
C THR A 577 -16.21 28.61 -43.70
N GLU A 578 -15.91 28.65 -45.00
CA GLU A 578 -16.93 28.67 -46.04
C GLU A 578 -17.81 27.41 -45.96
N PRO A 579 -19.11 27.54 -45.69
CA PRO A 579 -19.99 26.38 -45.67
C PRO A 579 -20.27 25.87 -47.10
N PRO A 580 -20.63 24.58 -47.27
CA PRO A 580 -21.07 24.03 -48.54
C PRO A 580 -22.24 24.80 -49.16
N ALA A 581 -22.45 24.68 -50.48
CA ALA A 581 -23.48 25.43 -51.19
C ALA A 581 -24.90 25.14 -50.65
N GLU A 582 -25.14 23.92 -50.20
CA GLU A 582 -26.39 23.46 -49.59
C GLU A 582 -26.67 24.17 -48.26
N GLU A 583 -25.65 24.32 -47.41
CA GLU A 583 -25.77 25.00 -46.13
C GLU A 583 -25.86 26.52 -46.32
N LYS A 584 -25.15 27.09 -47.30
CA LYS A 584 -25.33 28.50 -47.72
C LYS A 584 -26.78 28.77 -48.14
N LEU A 585 -27.37 27.86 -48.93
CA LEU A 585 -28.78 27.97 -49.34
C LEU A 585 -29.73 27.86 -48.15
N LEU A 586 -29.53 26.90 -47.25
CA LEU A 586 -30.35 26.74 -46.04
C LEU A 586 -30.33 28.00 -45.15
N ARG A 587 -29.14 28.56 -44.91
CA ARG A 587 -29.02 29.81 -44.14
C ARG A 587 -29.72 30.99 -44.82
N ALA A 588 -29.67 31.06 -46.16
CA ALA A 588 -30.38 32.08 -46.92
C ALA A 588 -31.91 31.91 -46.86
N ILE A 589 -32.42 30.66 -46.82
CA ILE A 589 -33.86 30.36 -46.71
C ILE A 589 -34.39 30.70 -45.29
N PHE A 590 -33.68 30.28 -44.25
CA PHE A 590 -34.13 30.44 -42.86
C PHE A 590 -33.68 31.75 -42.20
N GLY A 591 -32.84 32.54 -42.87
CA GLY A 591 -32.30 33.79 -42.31
C GLY A 591 -31.36 33.57 -41.11
N GLU A 592 -30.87 32.35 -40.91
CA GLU A 592 -29.96 32.03 -39.81
C GLU A 592 -28.57 32.61 -40.10
N LYS A 593 -28.18 33.59 -39.28
CA LYS A 593 -26.81 34.14 -39.31
C LYS A 593 -25.82 33.07 -38.84
N ALA A 594 -24.66 33.03 -39.48
CA ALA A 594 -23.51 32.31 -38.94
C ALA A 594 -23.21 32.89 -37.56
N ARG A 595 -23.18 32.03 -36.53
CA ARG A 595 -22.71 32.44 -35.20
C ARG A 595 -21.20 32.30 -35.16
N ASP A 596 -20.52 33.32 -34.63
CA ASP A 596 -19.06 33.39 -34.54
C ASP A 596 -18.49 32.53 -33.39
N VAL A 597 -19.35 31.85 -32.64
CA VAL A 597 -19.01 31.02 -31.49
C VAL A 597 -19.50 29.58 -31.66
N ARG A 598 -18.73 28.64 -31.12
CA ARG A 598 -19.08 27.21 -31.02
C ARG A 598 -19.29 26.83 -29.55
N ASP A 599 -20.17 25.87 -29.33
CA ASP A 599 -20.37 25.25 -28.03
C ASP A 599 -19.21 24.30 -27.68
N THR A 600 -18.58 24.53 -26.53
CA THR A 600 -17.54 23.68 -25.93
C THR A 600 -17.83 23.42 -24.45
N SER A 601 -19.11 23.45 -24.09
CA SER A 601 -19.63 23.30 -22.73
C SER A 601 -19.28 21.96 -22.10
N LEU A 602 -19.18 21.97 -20.76
CA LEU A 602 -19.07 20.76 -19.96
C LEU A 602 -20.46 20.14 -19.81
N THR A 603 -20.62 18.91 -20.25
CA THR A 603 -21.86 18.13 -20.12
C THR A 603 -21.65 16.92 -19.24
N MET A 604 -22.70 16.48 -18.56
CA MET A 604 -22.70 15.22 -17.82
C MET A 604 -22.44 14.05 -18.76
N PRO A 605 -21.43 13.19 -18.50
CA PRO A 605 -21.15 12.04 -19.32
C PRO A 605 -22.32 11.06 -19.39
N HIS A 606 -22.36 10.28 -20.47
CA HIS A 606 -23.34 9.21 -20.60
C HIS A 606 -23.17 8.15 -19.52
N GLY A 607 -24.27 7.79 -18.85
CA GLY A 607 -24.31 6.78 -17.80
C GLY A 607 -24.10 7.34 -16.39
N SER A 608 -23.56 8.56 -16.25
CA SER A 608 -23.42 9.23 -14.96
C SER A 608 -24.67 10.07 -14.64
N LYS A 609 -25.05 10.10 -13.37
CA LYS A 609 -26.14 10.92 -12.84
C LYS A 609 -25.87 11.26 -11.39
N GLY A 610 -26.50 12.30 -10.88
CA GLY A 610 -26.36 12.62 -9.47
C GLY A 610 -26.89 14.00 -9.12
N VAL A 611 -26.51 14.46 -7.95
CA VAL A 611 -26.86 15.78 -7.42
C VAL A 611 -25.60 16.61 -7.33
N VAL A 612 -25.63 17.84 -7.84
CA VAL A 612 -24.54 18.79 -7.67
C VAL A 612 -24.43 19.16 -6.19
N VAL A 613 -23.30 18.82 -5.56
CA VAL A 613 -23.07 19.09 -4.13
C VAL A 613 -22.28 20.36 -3.89
N ASP A 614 -21.36 20.69 -4.78
CA ASP A 614 -20.50 21.86 -4.64
C ASP A 614 -19.94 22.31 -5.99
N VAL A 615 -19.61 23.59 -6.08
CA VAL A 615 -19.03 24.21 -7.27
C VAL A 615 -17.90 25.14 -6.84
N LEU A 616 -16.70 24.87 -7.34
CA LEU A 616 -15.51 25.69 -7.08
C LEU A 616 -15.17 26.49 -8.32
N GLU A 617 -15.09 27.80 -8.16
CA GLU A 617 -14.69 28.74 -9.19
C GLU A 617 -13.30 29.29 -8.85
N LEU A 618 -12.32 29.02 -9.72
CA LEU A 618 -10.96 29.54 -9.63
C LEU A 618 -10.75 30.54 -10.77
N SER A 619 -10.22 31.72 -10.45
CA SER A 619 -9.97 32.74 -11.46
C SER A 619 -8.60 33.41 -11.27
N ARG A 620 -7.97 33.73 -12.39
CA ARG A 620 -6.68 34.45 -12.38
C ARG A 620 -6.83 35.85 -11.78
N GLU A 621 -8.01 36.46 -11.91
CA GLU A 621 -8.33 37.77 -11.33
C GLU A 621 -8.41 37.72 -9.80
N ASN A 622 -8.88 36.61 -9.24
CA ASN A 622 -8.93 36.37 -7.80
C ASN A 622 -7.54 36.03 -7.19
N GLY A 623 -6.50 35.96 -8.02
CA GLY A 623 -5.14 35.62 -7.59
C GLY A 623 -4.88 34.12 -7.47
N ASP A 624 -5.76 33.27 -8.01
CA ASP A 624 -5.58 31.81 -8.00
C ASP A 624 -4.48 31.38 -8.99
N GLU A 625 -3.64 30.42 -8.57
CA GLU A 625 -2.63 29.84 -9.44
C GLU A 625 -3.27 28.87 -10.46
N LEU A 626 -3.43 29.33 -11.70
CA LEU A 626 -3.95 28.54 -12.81
C LEU A 626 -2.86 28.17 -13.83
N LYS A 627 -3.10 27.12 -14.62
CA LYS A 627 -2.22 26.71 -15.72
C LYS A 627 -2.01 27.87 -16.71
N ALA A 628 -0.86 27.90 -17.37
CA ALA A 628 -0.55 28.93 -18.36
C ALA A 628 -1.61 28.97 -19.48
N GLY A 629 -2.17 30.14 -19.73
CA GLY A 629 -3.23 30.35 -20.73
C GLY A 629 -4.65 29.99 -20.27
N VAL A 630 -4.84 29.58 -19.01
CA VAL A 630 -6.16 29.42 -18.38
C VAL A 630 -6.50 30.70 -17.60
N ASN A 631 -7.67 31.26 -17.89
CA ASN A 631 -8.18 32.48 -17.25
C ASN A 631 -9.10 32.15 -16.08
N LYS A 632 -9.98 31.16 -16.29
CA LYS A 632 -10.96 30.68 -15.32
C LYS A 632 -11.05 29.16 -15.38
N SER A 633 -11.19 28.52 -14.23
CA SER A 633 -11.39 27.06 -14.12
C SER A 633 -12.56 26.81 -13.17
N ILE A 634 -13.52 26.00 -13.62
CA ILE A 634 -14.70 25.65 -12.84
C ILE A 634 -14.68 24.15 -12.58
N ARG A 635 -14.86 23.79 -11.32
CA ARG A 635 -14.98 22.40 -10.87
C ARG A 635 -16.35 22.18 -10.28
N VAL A 636 -17.06 21.19 -10.80
CA VAL A 636 -18.38 20.78 -10.34
C VAL A 636 -18.25 19.42 -9.68
N LEU A 637 -18.65 19.34 -8.41
CA LEU A 637 -18.70 18.10 -7.65
C LEU A 637 -20.11 17.53 -7.71
N VAL A 638 -20.25 16.31 -8.22
CA VAL A 638 -21.53 15.61 -8.37
C VAL A 638 -21.51 14.37 -7.49
N ALA A 639 -22.47 14.28 -6.57
CA ALA A 639 -22.65 13.10 -5.73
C ALA A 639 -23.67 12.14 -6.33
N GLU A 640 -23.27 10.88 -6.47
CA GLU A 640 -24.10 9.79 -6.95
C GLU A 640 -24.33 8.76 -5.85
N LYS A 641 -25.59 8.39 -5.64
CA LYS A 641 -25.99 7.29 -4.74
C LYS A 641 -26.08 6.00 -5.53
N ARG A 642 -25.09 5.11 -5.35
CA ARG A 642 -25.01 3.82 -6.07
C ARG A 642 -25.54 2.68 -5.21
N LYS A 643 -26.72 2.17 -5.56
CA LYS A 643 -27.30 0.97 -4.94
C LYS A 643 -26.60 -0.29 -5.46
N ILE A 644 -26.77 -1.40 -4.75
CA ILE A 644 -26.30 -2.71 -5.23
C ILE A 644 -27.15 -3.18 -6.41
N THR A 645 -26.48 -3.69 -7.46
CA THR A 645 -27.13 -4.15 -8.70
C THR A 645 -26.48 -5.44 -9.24
N VAL A 646 -27.12 -6.05 -10.24
CA VAL A 646 -26.58 -7.22 -10.94
C VAL A 646 -25.30 -6.82 -11.68
N GLY A 647 -24.24 -7.60 -11.49
CA GLY A 647 -22.90 -7.34 -12.02
C GLY A 647 -21.94 -6.70 -11.02
N ASP A 648 -22.43 -6.18 -9.89
CA ASP A 648 -21.56 -5.68 -8.83
C ASP A 648 -20.82 -6.83 -8.14
N LYS A 649 -19.59 -6.56 -7.72
CA LYS A 649 -18.74 -7.53 -7.04
C LYS A 649 -18.84 -7.38 -5.51
N MET A 650 -19.10 -8.50 -4.84
CA MET A 650 -19.06 -8.61 -3.39
C MET A 650 -18.00 -9.62 -2.95
N SER A 651 -17.65 -9.58 -1.67
CA SER A 651 -16.77 -10.57 -1.05
C SER A 651 -17.01 -10.65 0.45
N GLY A 652 -16.81 -11.81 1.05
CA GLY A 652 -16.51 -11.91 2.48
C GLY A 652 -15.02 -11.64 2.75
N ARG A 653 -14.61 -11.79 4.01
CA ARG A 653 -13.21 -11.62 4.44
C ARG A 653 -12.30 -12.81 4.12
N HIS A 654 -12.89 -13.95 3.78
CA HIS A 654 -12.22 -15.25 3.57
C HIS A 654 -11.86 -15.53 2.09
N GLY A 655 -11.69 -14.48 1.28
CA GLY A 655 -11.37 -14.62 -0.15
C GLY A 655 -12.49 -15.24 -1.02
N ASN A 656 -13.72 -15.28 -0.50
CA ASN A 656 -14.94 -15.73 -1.18
C ASN A 656 -15.56 -14.57 -1.99
N LYS A 657 -14.90 -14.19 -3.08
CA LYS A 657 -15.42 -13.22 -4.04
C LYS A 657 -16.58 -13.79 -4.84
N GLY A 658 -17.51 -12.92 -5.20
CA GLY A 658 -18.54 -13.26 -6.17
C GLY A 658 -19.19 -12.06 -6.82
N VAL A 659 -19.91 -12.32 -7.91
CA VAL A 659 -20.63 -11.30 -8.68
C VAL A 659 -22.12 -11.50 -8.46
N VAL A 660 -22.86 -10.42 -8.17
CA VAL A 660 -24.30 -10.49 -8.04
C VAL A 660 -24.90 -10.88 -9.40
N SER A 661 -25.52 -12.06 -9.48
CA SER A 661 -26.10 -12.58 -10.72
C SER A 661 -27.57 -12.26 -10.86
N ARG A 662 -28.31 -12.26 -9.75
CA ARG A 662 -29.74 -12.00 -9.71
C ARG A 662 -30.14 -11.39 -8.38
N VAL A 663 -31.10 -10.47 -8.46
CA VAL A 663 -31.84 -9.94 -7.32
C VAL A 663 -33.22 -10.58 -7.33
N LEU A 664 -33.56 -11.35 -6.30
CA LEU A 664 -34.88 -11.97 -6.17
C LEU A 664 -35.79 -11.14 -5.26
N PRO A 665 -37.11 -11.13 -5.51
CA PRO A 665 -38.08 -10.66 -4.51
C PRO A 665 -37.85 -11.37 -3.17
N ALA A 666 -38.12 -10.66 -2.07
CA ALA A 666 -37.85 -11.19 -0.74
C ALA A 666 -38.68 -12.46 -0.48
N GLU A 667 -39.92 -12.46 -0.94
CA GLU A 667 -40.88 -13.57 -0.88
C GLU A 667 -40.45 -14.82 -1.65
N ASP A 668 -39.58 -14.71 -2.64
CA ASP A 668 -39.07 -15.86 -3.41
C ASP A 668 -37.83 -16.49 -2.76
N MET A 669 -37.23 -15.83 -1.77
CA MET A 669 -36.03 -16.31 -1.11
C MET A 669 -36.36 -17.48 -0.16
N PRO A 670 -35.41 -18.41 0.07
CA PRO A 670 -35.56 -19.37 1.15
C PRO A 670 -35.79 -18.65 2.47
N PHE A 671 -36.62 -19.23 3.34
CA PHE A 671 -36.91 -18.66 4.66
C PHE A 671 -36.79 -19.69 5.78
N LEU A 672 -36.52 -19.17 6.97
CA LEU A 672 -36.41 -19.91 8.22
C LEU A 672 -37.80 -20.26 8.79
N ALA A 673 -37.88 -21.20 9.74
CA ALA A 673 -39.15 -21.60 10.35
C ALA A 673 -39.91 -20.45 11.06
N ASP A 674 -39.23 -19.35 11.40
CA ASP A 674 -39.82 -18.14 11.98
C ASP A 674 -40.37 -17.15 10.92
N GLY A 675 -40.26 -17.47 9.63
CA GLY A 675 -40.66 -16.61 8.51
C GLY A 675 -39.58 -15.63 8.04
N THR A 676 -38.40 -15.62 8.67
CA THR A 676 -37.30 -14.75 8.26
C THR A 676 -36.67 -15.25 6.96
N HIS A 677 -36.74 -14.44 5.91
CA HIS A 677 -36.13 -14.76 4.60
C HIS A 677 -34.62 -14.52 4.62
N LEU A 678 -33.88 -15.33 3.88
CA LEU A 678 -32.45 -15.12 3.68
C LEU A 678 -32.18 -13.87 2.84
N ASP A 679 -31.07 -13.19 3.11
CA ASP A 679 -30.61 -12.07 2.31
C ASP A 679 -29.75 -12.51 1.13
N VAL A 680 -28.90 -13.51 1.35
CA VAL A 680 -27.91 -13.97 0.38
C VAL A 680 -27.86 -15.49 0.36
N VAL A 681 -27.75 -16.07 -0.84
CA VAL A 681 -27.55 -17.51 -1.00
C VAL A 681 -26.22 -17.73 -1.73
N LEU A 682 -25.31 -18.46 -1.10
CA LEU A 682 -24.01 -18.81 -1.65
C LEU A 682 -23.93 -20.28 -2.02
N ASN A 683 -23.09 -20.59 -2.99
CA ASN A 683 -22.88 -21.95 -3.45
C ASN A 683 -21.98 -22.72 -2.46
N PRO A 684 -22.43 -23.86 -1.89
CA PRO A 684 -21.62 -24.65 -0.98
C PRO A 684 -20.38 -25.26 -1.65
N LEU A 685 -20.41 -25.49 -2.98
CA LEU A 685 -19.30 -26.12 -3.72
C LEU A 685 -18.04 -25.26 -3.77
N GLY A 686 -18.19 -23.95 -3.55
CA GLY A 686 -17.08 -23.01 -3.53
C GLY A 686 -16.20 -23.10 -2.29
N VAL A 687 -16.66 -23.76 -1.21
CA VAL A 687 -15.91 -23.85 0.06
C VAL A 687 -14.86 -24.97 0.03
N PRO A 688 -15.19 -26.24 -0.30
CA PRO A 688 -14.21 -27.33 -0.24
C PRO A 688 -13.08 -27.18 -1.25
N SER A 689 -13.38 -26.70 -2.46
CA SER A 689 -12.38 -26.52 -3.53
C SER A 689 -11.37 -25.41 -3.23
N ARG A 690 -11.73 -24.46 -2.36
CA ARG A 690 -10.91 -23.31 -2.00
C ARG A 690 -10.30 -23.39 -0.61
N MET A 691 -10.71 -24.38 0.19
CA MET A 691 -10.20 -24.62 1.54
C MET A 691 -10.25 -23.38 2.45
N ASN A 692 -11.30 -22.56 2.33
CA ASN A 692 -11.55 -21.40 3.20
C ASN A 692 -12.70 -21.72 4.17
N ILE A 693 -12.40 -22.61 5.11
CA ILE A 693 -13.38 -23.14 6.08
C ILE A 693 -13.73 -22.08 7.13
N GLY A 694 -12.86 -21.08 7.35
CA GLY A 694 -13.09 -19.98 8.29
C GLY A 694 -14.42 -19.27 8.06
N GLN A 695 -14.87 -19.16 6.80
CA GLN A 695 -16.16 -18.54 6.46
C GLN A 695 -17.37 -19.31 7.03
N VAL A 696 -17.27 -20.64 7.17
CA VAL A 696 -18.35 -21.48 7.73
C VAL A 696 -18.39 -21.31 9.25
N LEU A 697 -17.23 -21.22 9.89
CA LEU A 697 -17.11 -20.93 11.32
C LEU A 697 -17.64 -19.52 11.64
N GLU A 698 -17.35 -18.54 10.79
CA GLU A 698 -17.90 -17.19 10.89
C GLU A 698 -19.43 -17.22 10.83
N VAL A 699 -20.01 -17.93 9.85
CA VAL A 699 -21.46 -18.08 9.69
C VAL A 699 -22.11 -18.69 10.93
N HIS A 700 -21.55 -19.76 11.47
CA HIS A 700 -22.06 -20.44 12.66
C HIS A 700 -21.99 -19.54 13.90
N LEU A 701 -20.82 -18.95 14.18
CA LEU A 701 -20.66 -18.09 15.35
C LEU A 701 -21.51 -16.82 15.22
N GLY A 702 -21.57 -16.25 14.02
CA GLY A 702 -22.40 -15.09 13.71
C GLY A 702 -23.89 -15.35 13.94
N MET A 703 -24.38 -16.56 13.65
CA MET A 703 -25.77 -16.94 13.94
C MET A 703 -26.06 -16.89 15.44
N ALA A 704 -25.17 -17.48 16.27
CA ALA A 704 -25.32 -17.45 17.71
C ALA A 704 -25.22 -16.02 18.28
N MET A 705 -24.29 -15.20 17.76
CA MET A 705 -24.09 -13.84 18.24
C MET A 705 -25.22 -12.88 17.88
N ARG A 706 -25.91 -13.11 16.76
CA ARG A 706 -27.08 -12.31 16.36
C ARG A 706 -28.22 -12.40 17.35
N THR A 707 -28.51 -13.58 17.89
CA THR A 707 -29.62 -13.77 18.83
C THR A 707 -29.23 -13.40 20.25
N LEU A 708 -27.95 -13.58 20.60
CA LEU A 708 -27.44 -13.29 21.93
C LEU A 708 -27.62 -11.80 22.24
N ASN A 709 -28.44 -11.50 23.25
CA ASN A 709 -28.78 -10.13 23.70
C ASN A 709 -29.29 -9.19 22.59
N GLY A 710 -29.89 -9.73 21.53
CA GLY A 710 -30.34 -8.93 20.38
C GLY A 710 -29.21 -8.44 19.46
N GLY A 711 -28.02 -9.03 19.56
CA GLY A 711 -26.84 -8.74 18.76
C GLY A 711 -25.63 -8.44 19.64
N THR A 712 -24.70 -9.39 19.74
CA THR A 712 -23.46 -9.25 20.51
C THR A 712 -22.24 -9.25 19.59
N TYR A 713 -21.28 -8.39 19.86
CA TYR A 713 -19.99 -8.37 19.17
C TYR A 713 -18.97 -9.18 19.95
N ILE A 714 -18.22 -10.05 19.27
CA ILE A 714 -17.16 -10.88 19.84
C ILE A 714 -15.89 -10.79 19.01
N SER A 715 -14.75 -10.90 19.67
CA SER A 715 -13.44 -10.99 19.02
C SER A 715 -12.97 -12.45 18.97
N THR A 716 -12.57 -12.90 17.79
CA THR A 716 -11.82 -14.13 17.52
C THR A 716 -10.45 -13.70 16.95
N PRO A 717 -9.43 -13.47 17.80
CA PRO A 717 -8.06 -13.20 17.37
C PRO A 717 -7.52 -14.25 16.38
N VAL A 718 -6.65 -13.80 15.47
CA VAL A 718 -5.91 -14.68 14.56
C VAL A 718 -5.00 -15.63 15.34
N PHE A 719 -5.10 -16.94 15.05
CA PHE A 719 -4.38 -18.03 15.74
C PHE A 719 -4.67 -18.19 17.25
N ASP A 720 -5.61 -17.41 17.80
CA ASP A 720 -6.09 -17.49 19.19
C ASP A 720 -7.62 -17.29 19.21
N GLY A 721 -8.28 -17.98 18.28
CA GLY A 721 -9.70 -17.85 18.00
C GLY A 721 -10.60 -18.74 18.87
N ALA A 722 -11.92 -18.55 18.73
CA ALA A 722 -12.91 -19.45 19.31
C ALA A 722 -12.78 -20.86 18.73
N THR A 723 -12.68 -21.85 19.59
CA THR A 723 -12.63 -23.26 19.19
C THR A 723 -13.98 -23.74 18.64
N GLU A 724 -13.97 -24.78 17.81
CA GLU A 724 -15.19 -25.38 17.25
C GLU A 724 -16.21 -25.78 18.34
N GLU A 725 -15.73 -26.32 19.47
CA GLU A 725 -16.59 -26.76 20.56
C GLU A 725 -17.26 -25.56 21.27
N GLN A 726 -16.55 -24.46 21.46
CA GLN A 726 -17.13 -23.23 21.98
C GLN A 726 -18.21 -22.68 21.04
N ILE A 727 -18.00 -22.73 19.72
CA ILE A 727 -19.00 -22.30 18.73
C ILE A 727 -20.26 -23.16 18.84
N LYS A 728 -20.11 -24.48 18.94
CA LYS A 728 -21.24 -25.41 19.13
C LYS A 728 -22.01 -25.13 20.42
N ASP A 729 -21.30 -24.86 21.51
CA ASP A 729 -21.92 -24.51 22.79
C ASP A 729 -22.68 -23.18 22.71
N TYR A 730 -22.16 -22.18 21.99
CA TYR A 730 -22.87 -20.93 21.75
C TYR A 730 -24.14 -21.13 20.92
N LEU A 731 -24.08 -21.94 19.86
CA LEU A 731 -25.27 -22.28 19.05
C LEU A 731 -26.34 -22.95 19.91
N GLU A 732 -25.97 -23.97 20.68
CA GLU A 732 -26.90 -24.72 21.52
C GLU A 732 -27.54 -23.83 22.61
N LYS A 733 -26.75 -22.98 23.27
CA LYS A 733 -27.25 -22.00 24.25
C LYS A 733 -28.27 -21.02 23.66
N GLN A 734 -28.19 -20.76 22.35
CA GLN A 734 -29.11 -19.89 21.64
C GLN A 734 -30.29 -20.64 20.99
N GLY A 735 -30.40 -21.95 21.22
CA GLY A 735 -31.50 -22.77 20.70
C GLY A 735 -31.29 -23.24 19.26
N PHE A 736 -30.09 -23.12 18.70
CA PHE A 736 -29.74 -23.65 17.39
C PHE A 736 -29.10 -25.05 17.48
N PRO A 737 -29.23 -25.89 16.45
CA PRO A 737 -28.54 -27.16 16.39
C PRO A 737 -27.03 -26.99 16.46
N ARG A 738 -26.33 -27.89 17.18
CA ARG A 738 -24.86 -27.93 17.23
C ARG A 738 -24.22 -28.13 15.84
N THR A 739 -24.97 -28.61 14.86
CA THR A 739 -24.51 -28.75 13.46
C THR A 739 -24.44 -27.42 12.71
N GLY A 740 -25.07 -26.35 13.23
CA GLY A 740 -25.23 -25.06 12.53
C GLY A 740 -26.16 -25.13 11.31
N LYS A 741 -26.83 -26.28 11.11
CA LYS A 741 -27.77 -26.50 10.01
C LYS A 741 -29.19 -26.37 10.52
N VAL A 742 -30.04 -25.78 9.69
CA VAL A 742 -31.46 -25.56 10.00
C VAL A 742 -32.32 -25.98 8.82
N THR A 743 -33.58 -26.28 9.12
CA THR A 743 -34.59 -26.51 8.09
C THR A 743 -34.96 -25.18 7.44
N LEU A 744 -34.87 -25.12 6.11
CA LEU A 744 -35.35 -24.00 5.29
C LEU A 744 -36.60 -24.42 4.50
N TYR A 745 -37.37 -23.42 4.11
CA TYR A 745 -38.55 -23.55 3.25
C TYR A 745 -38.36 -22.71 1.98
N ASP A 746 -38.85 -23.21 0.86
CA ASP A 746 -38.84 -22.50 -0.42
C ASP A 746 -39.88 -21.37 -0.38
N GLY A 747 -39.47 -20.12 -0.62
CA GLY A 747 -40.35 -18.95 -0.62
C GLY A 747 -41.48 -19.02 -1.65
N ARG A 748 -41.27 -19.74 -2.77
CA ARG A 748 -42.25 -19.81 -3.87
C ARG A 748 -43.33 -20.85 -3.63
N THR A 749 -42.96 -22.00 -3.10
CA THR A 749 -43.85 -23.16 -2.92
C THR A 749 -44.34 -23.30 -1.47
N GLY A 750 -43.57 -22.79 -0.51
CA GLY A 750 -43.77 -23.02 0.92
C GLY A 750 -43.33 -24.41 1.39
N GLU A 751 -42.80 -25.24 0.50
CA GLU A 751 -42.36 -26.59 0.83
C GLU A 751 -41.01 -26.58 1.55
N LYS A 752 -40.81 -27.56 2.43
CA LYS A 752 -39.55 -27.75 3.14
C LYS A 752 -38.49 -28.33 2.20
N PHE A 753 -37.25 -27.85 2.28
CA PHE A 753 -36.12 -28.50 1.60
C PHE A 753 -35.77 -29.86 2.22
N ASP A 754 -35.43 -30.84 1.38
CA ASP A 754 -35.16 -32.22 1.79
C ASP A 754 -34.05 -32.33 2.85
N ASN A 755 -32.99 -31.53 2.71
CA ASN A 755 -31.84 -31.53 3.61
C ASN A 755 -31.75 -30.22 4.40
N GLU A 756 -31.24 -30.31 5.62
CA GLU A 756 -30.91 -29.13 6.42
C GLU A 756 -29.72 -28.39 5.81
N VAL A 757 -29.81 -27.06 5.85
CA VAL A 757 -28.87 -26.15 5.20
C VAL A 757 -28.12 -25.37 6.27
N THR A 758 -26.82 -25.14 6.06
CA THR A 758 -26.04 -24.22 6.91
C THR A 758 -26.52 -22.80 6.68
N VAL A 759 -27.04 -22.17 7.72
CA VAL A 759 -27.55 -20.80 7.71
C VAL A 759 -26.95 -20.04 8.87
N GLY A 760 -26.58 -18.78 8.63
CA GLY A 760 -26.06 -17.93 9.68
C GLY A 760 -25.68 -16.56 9.18
N ILE A 761 -24.81 -15.88 9.93
CA ILE A 761 -24.47 -14.49 9.66
C ILE A 761 -23.01 -14.39 9.23
N MET A 762 -22.77 -13.87 8.03
CA MET A 762 -21.43 -13.57 7.53
C MET A 762 -21.25 -12.06 7.36
N TYR A 763 -20.04 -11.56 7.62
CA TYR A 763 -19.71 -10.17 7.30
C TYR A 763 -19.35 -10.02 5.82
N MET A 764 -20.20 -9.32 5.08
CA MET A 764 -20.09 -9.15 3.62
C MET A 764 -19.72 -7.72 3.24
N LEU A 765 -18.87 -7.60 2.23
CA LEU A 765 -18.30 -6.35 1.73
C LEU A 765 -18.76 -6.10 0.29
N LYS A 766 -19.07 -4.83 -0.03
CA LYS A 766 -19.24 -4.36 -1.41
C LYS A 766 -17.91 -3.81 -1.90
N LEU A 767 -17.39 -4.32 -3.02
CA LEU A 767 -16.11 -3.87 -3.57
C LEU A 767 -16.32 -2.70 -4.53
N HIS A 768 -15.29 -1.87 -4.75
CA HIS A 768 -15.34 -0.73 -5.68
C HIS A 768 -15.38 -1.14 -7.16
N HIS A 769 -15.46 -2.44 -7.44
CA HIS A 769 -15.67 -2.98 -8.77
C HIS A 769 -17.15 -2.99 -9.14
N LEU A 770 -17.66 -1.81 -9.46
CA LEU A 770 -19.06 -1.60 -9.82
C LEU A 770 -19.31 -1.86 -11.31
N VAL A 771 -20.49 -2.38 -11.62
CA VAL A 771 -20.86 -2.70 -13.02
C VAL A 771 -21.00 -1.44 -13.87
N GLU A 772 -21.54 -0.36 -13.30
CA GLU A 772 -21.78 0.93 -13.99
C GLU A 772 -20.45 1.55 -14.49
N ASP A 773 -19.37 1.38 -13.72
CA ASP A 773 -18.03 1.85 -14.11
C ASP A 773 -17.44 1.02 -15.25
N LYS A 774 -17.74 -0.29 -15.29
CA LYS A 774 -17.17 -1.25 -16.24
C LYS A 774 -17.96 -1.38 -17.54
N MET A 775 -19.24 -1.05 -17.53
CA MET A 775 -20.05 -1.09 -18.73
C MET A 775 -19.55 -0.03 -19.72
N HIS A 776 -19.21 -0.49 -20.92
CA HIS A 776 -18.74 0.36 -22.02
C HIS A 776 -19.19 -0.23 -23.36
N ALA A 777 -19.81 0.62 -24.18
CA ALA A 777 -20.23 0.26 -25.53
C ALA A 777 -19.93 1.43 -26.47
N ARG A 778 -19.47 1.11 -27.68
CA ARG A 778 -19.16 2.09 -28.73
C ARG A 778 -19.76 1.62 -30.04
N ALA A 779 -20.57 2.48 -30.67
CA ALA A 779 -20.95 2.35 -32.07
C ALA A 779 -19.95 3.10 -32.97
N ILE A 780 -19.91 4.43 -32.86
CA ILE A 780 -18.99 5.34 -33.57
C ILE A 780 -18.40 6.29 -32.54
N GLY A 781 -17.17 6.76 -32.75
CA GLY A 781 -16.50 7.65 -31.81
C GLY A 781 -15.24 8.27 -32.41
N PRO A 782 -14.42 8.93 -31.60
CA PRO A 782 -13.19 9.57 -32.07
C PRO A 782 -12.15 8.55 -32.53
N TYR A 783 -11.29 9.00 -33.45
CA TYR A 783 -10.21 8.23 -34.05
C TYR A 783 -8.87 8.91 -33.79
N SER A 784 -7.84 8.09 -33.63
CA SER A 784 -6.45 8.54 -33.61
C SER A 784 -6.09 9.17 -34.94
N LEU A 785 -5.54 10.38 -34.91
CA LEU A 785 -5.11 11.08 -36.11
C LEU A 785 -4.00 10.32 -36.85
N VAL A 786 -3.13 9.62 -36.12
CA VAL A 786 -1.96 8.93 -36.69
C VAL A 786 -2.36 7.59 -37.28
N THR A 787 -3.05 6.75 -36.51
CA THR A 787 -3.34 5.37 -36.90
C THR A 787 -4.70 5.21 -37.59
N GLN A 788 -5.55 6.24 -37.55
CA GLN A 788 -6.96 6.19 -38.01
C GLN A 788 -7.75 5.05 -37.36
N GLN A 789 -7.31 4.59 -36.19
CA GLN A 789 -8.01 3.60 -35.38
C GLN A 789 -8.88 4.28 -34.34
N PRO A 790 -9.96 3.63 -33.89
CA PRO A 790 -10.68 4.04 -32.68
C PRO A 790 -9.70 4.37 -31.55
N LEU A 791 -9.93 5.49 -30.84
CA LEU A 791 -9.20 5.76 -29.60
C LEU A 791 -9.41 4.62 -28.58
N GLY A 792 -8.54 4.52 -27.58
CA GLY A 792 -8.63 3.51 -26.53
C GLY A 792 -9.32 4.03 -25.27
N GLY A 793 -10.09 3.16 -24.59
CA GLY A 793 -10.62 3.43 -23.25
C GLY A 793 -11.96 4.17 -23.19
N LYS A 794 -12.70 3.96 -22.09
CA LYS A 794 -14.06 4.49 -21.87
C LYS A 794 -14.11 6.02 -21.87
N ALA A 795 -13.14 6.69 -21.23
CA ALA A 795 -13.09 8.14 -21.11
C ALA A 795 -13.03 8.88 -22.46
N GLN A 796 -12.46 8.24 -23.49
CA GLN A 796 -12.38 8.79 -24.86
C GLN A 796 -13.45 8.22 -25.79
N PHE A 797 -14.44 7.52 -25.24
CA PHE A 797 -15.41 6.75 -26.02
C PHE A 797 -14.72 5.80 -27.02
N GLY A 798 -13.68 5.11 -26.54
CA GLY A 798 -12.76 4.29 -27.31
C GLY A 798 -13.32 2.95 -27.75
N GLY A 799 -12.69 2.31 -28.73
CA GLY A 799 -13.02 0.94 -29.16
C GLY A 799 -12.36 -0.12 -28.27
N GLN A 800 -12.89 -1.34 -28.32
CA GLN A 800 -12.20 -2.51 -27.77
C GLN A 800 -11.03 -2.89 -28.69
N ARG A 801 -9.92 -3.32 -28.09
CA ARG A 801 -8.76 -3.78 -28.86
C ARG A 801 -8.99 -5.23 -29.29
N LEU A 802 -9.10 -5.45 -30.59
CA LEU A 802 -9.01 -6.79 -31.17
C LEU A 802 -7.53 -7.13 -31.36
N GLY A 803 -7.04 -8.09 -30.55
CA GLY A 803 -5.66 -8.53 -30.55
C GLY A 803 -5.33 -9.49 -31.69
N GLU A 804 -4.10 -10.03 -31.65
CA GLU A 804 -3.65 -11.06 -32.59
C GLU A 804 -4.22 -12.46 -32.29
N MET A 805 -4.36 -12.78 -30.99
CA MET A 805 -5.09 -13.97 -30.51
C MET A 805 -6.57 -13.84 -30.82
#